data_AF-A0AAF3J2X1-F1
#
_entry.id   AF-A0AAF3J2X1-F1
#
_cell.length_a   1.000
_cell.length_b   1.000
_cell.length_c   1.000
_cell.angle_alpha   90.00
_cell.angle_beta   90.00
_cell.angle_gamma   90.00
#
_symmetry.space_group_name_H-M   'P 1'
#
loop_
_entity.id
_entity.type
_entity.pdbx_description
1 polymer ?
#
loop_
_entity_poly.entity_id
_entity_poly.type
_entity_poly.pdbx_seq_one_letter_code
_entity_poly.pdbx_strand_id
1 'polypeptide(L)'
;MKILLFFLLFSSIFSLKVLQVTDFHLDIDYSINGDPKAMCHQAKKTRDSDANQLGTFGDYMCDAPELLVNYVVSEAQRLVPNPDLILWTGDNTPHIEGYDMDYVLNGITKTTKLLFTAFPNVPILPTFGNHDYSPSNDFVEESSLYKKTYDTLWSEKVGAENRDRFLKGGYYQYRIPKTKQLVLVLNTNLYYVYNQAAGNFSNPFDPAEQFNYMEAALSAAKSCTSMRKNQRFGDADCANIVHIVAHIGPGAFERTPNITWMTPYYNNQFLAILEKYSSNVGWMIFGHHHTDTFHVVRDYTGAPFNVAWMAPAVTPWFSTLDGAGSNNPTFRVYQTDDNTGEILDFTTYSLDLEKLNANGNESAKVEYSMKDAYSLQSLHPQSISDLVDQFEKSDELFLKYITYNSAGWGVKLPEGKFKQAQLCSLRFADYERYFRCMETDQSTITTTTKTYFTTKQWTYAFLLFFISTTLCQYSDDFGRNTVWPLAVATFDKNPQICIKSGLPDGQLRRKLEMKCDLVNETCSGYTAFSQASKVIVLAFRGSEGTEVPMEVLSVLFEKQAQFPGGGLVAEFFYRAFLGIWNAGMKDDFLTLRQQFPDYQVWITGHSLGAAMATLAAGFITQNGYVSGTEIKLITYGEPRNGDATYASRINDMLPFAYRVVHDNDIVPQIPLDLENYEHHRTEIWYPNAMAVGDPFVVCRGNEDRNCSAGLPLLKWNTGAHTLYFNIDIGKYQRNGCIYS
;
A
#
# COMPACT_ATOMS: atom_id res chain seq x y z
N MET A 1 35.20 3.07 58.10
CA MET A 1 35.96 3.00 56.83
C MET A 1 35.59 1.70 56.13
N LYS A 2 34.58 1.73 55.25
CA LYS A 2 34.22 0.63 54.35
C LYS A 2 34.15 1.23 52.95
N ILE A 3 35.13 0.89 52.12
CA ILE A 3 35.22 1.27 50.72
C ILE A 3 34.26 0.37 49.96
N LEU A 4 33.21 0.94 49.36
CA LEU A 4 32.41 0.26 48.33
C LEU A 4 33.16 0.43 47.00
N LEU A 5 33.72 -0.66 46.48
CA LEU A 5 34.13 -0.74 45.08
C LEU A 5 32.87 -0.85 44.21
N PHE A 6 32.60 0.17 43.40
CA PHE A 6 31.74 0.05 42.24
C PHE A 6 32.53 -0.63 41.12
N PHE A 7 32.19 -1.88 40.81
CA PHE A 7 32.61 -2.51 39.56
C PHE A 7 31.77 -1.91 38.43
N LEU A 8 32.36 -1.03 37.63
CA LEU A 8 31.87 -0.69 36.30
C LEU A 8 32.06 -1.93 35.42
N LEU A 9 30.99 -2.71 35.26
CA LEU A 9 30.90 -3.69 34.17
C LEU A 9 30.78 -2.89 32.86
N PHE A 10 31.91 -2.69 32.19
CA PHE A 10 31.90 -2.36 30.76
C PHE A 10 31.38 -3.58 30.02
N SER A 11 30.07 -3.63 29.74
CA SER A 11 29.56 -4.49 28.67
C SER A 11 30.10 -3.94 27.36
N SER A 12 31.10 -4.58 26.78
CA SER A 12 31.46 -4.33 25.39
C SER A 12 30.23 -4.66 24.54
N ILE A 13 29.57 -3.63 24.00
CA ILE A 13 28.53 -3.81 22.99
C ILE A 13 29.23 -4.39 21.77
N PHE A 14 28.95 -5.64 21.45
CA PHE A 14 29.41 -6.26 20.22
C PHE A 14 28.47 -5.80 19.10
N SER A 15 29.05 -5.25 18.03
CA SER A 15 28.28 -4.69 16.90
C SER A 15 28.70 -5.36 15.60
N LEU A 16 27.73 -5.69 14.74
CA LEU A 16 27.96 -6.16 13.38
C LEU A 16 28.07 -4.97 12.42
N LYS A 17 29.02 -5.04 11.48
CA LYS A 17 29.17 -4.11 10.37
C LYS A 17 28.50 -4.70 9.13
N VAL A 18 27.41 -4.07 8.70
CA VAL A 18 26.65 -4.49 7.52
C VAL A 18 26.88 -3.48 6.39
N LEU A 19 27.55 -3.89 5.32
CA LEU A 19 27.76 -3.07 4.12
C LEU A 19 26.56 -3.25 3.18
N GLN A 20 25.98 -2.16 2.69
CA GLN A 20 24.98 -2.16 1.63
C GLN A 20 25.52 -1.50 0.37
N VAL A 21 25.32 -2.19 -0.75
CA VAL A 21 25.49 -1.68 -2.12
C VAL A 21 24.23 -2.00 -2.91
N THR A 22 23.76 -1.08 -3.74
CA THR A 22 22.47 -1.21 -4.41
C THR A 22 22.45 -0.43 -5.71
N ASP A 23 21.56 -0.81 -6.63
CA ASP A 23 21.22 -0.04 -7.84
C ASP A 23 22.49 0.31 -8.63
N PHE A 24 23.21 -0.75 -9.04
CA PHE A 24 24.41 -0.61 -9.86
C PHE A 24 24.08 -0.03 -11.22
N HIS A 25 23.00 -0.52 -11.84
CA HIS A 25 22.64 -0.29 -13.23
C HIS A 25 23.88 -0.26 -14.12
N LEU A 26 24.54 -1.42 -14.24
CA LEU A 26 25.75 -1.59 -15.00
C LEU A 26 25.45 -1.44 -16.49
N ASP A 27 25.79 -0.29 -17.06
CA ASP A 27 25.77 -0.06 -18.49
C ASP A 27 27.00 -0.65 -19.16
N ILE A 28 26.84 -1.85 -19.72
CA ILE A 28 27.91 -2.55 -20.43
C ILE A 28 28.20 -1.96 -21.82
N ASP A 29 27.29 -1.14 -22.35
CA ASP A 29 27.38 -0.52 -23.68
C ASP A 29 27.78 0.96 -23.62
N TYR A 30 28.04 1.47 -22.42
CA TYR A 30 28.50 2.84 -22.17
C TYR A 30 29.71 3.20 -23.06
N SER A 31 29.64 4.37 -23.68
CA SER A 31 30.74 4.93 -24.44
C SER A 31 31.00 6.38 -24.08
N ILE A 32 32.28 6.73 -23.90
CA ILE A 32 32.70 8.14 -23.73
C ILE A 32 32.32 9.03 -24.93
N ASN A 33 32.08 8.41 -26.09
CA ASN A 33 31.61 9.08 -27.31
C ASN A 33 30.09 8.96 -27.50
N GLY A 34 29.38 8.43 -26.51
CA GLY A 34 27.95 8.17 -26.48
C GLY A 34 27.09 9.42 -26.54
N ASP A 35 25.81 9.24 -26.87
CA ASP A 35 24.80 10.30 -26.79
C ASP A 35 23.99 10.18 -25.48
N PRO A 36 24.03 11.17 -24.56
CA PRO A 36 23.19 11.21 -23.36
C PRO A 36 21.69 11.01 -23.60
N LYS A 37 21.20 11.32 -24.80
CA LYS A 37 19.78 11.09 -25.17
C LYS A 37 19.48 9.65 -25.57
N ALA A 38 20.50 8.83 -25.76
CA ALA A 38 20.43 7.42 -26.09
C ALA A 38 21.13 6.59 -25.01
N MET A 39 20.95 6.98 -23.73
CA MET A 39 21.57 6.31 -22.57
C MET A 39 23.09 6.17 -22.71
N CYS A 40 23.74 7.12 -23.38
CA CYS A 40 25.19 7.18 -23.54
C CYS A 40 25.77 6.01 -24.37
N HIS A 41 24.88 5.37 -25.13
CA HIS A 41 25.22 4.45 -26.21
C HIS A 41 25.32 5.24 -27.52
N GLN A 42 25.90 4.60 -28.54
CA GLN A 42 25.97 5.07 -29.93
C GLN A 42 26.67 6.44 -30.12
N ALA A 43 27.43 6.60 -31.21
CA ALA A 43 28.11 7.88 -31.44
C ALA A 43 27.12 9.02 -31.76
N LYS A 44 27.37 10.21 -31.20
CA LYS A 44 26.61 11.45 -31.52
C LYS A 44 26.54 11.66 -33.05
N LYS A 45 25.35 11.94 -33.58
CA LYS A 45 25.14 12.12 -35.04
C LYS A 45 25.74 13.40 -35.62
N THR A 46 26.05 14.39 -34.79
CA THR A 46 26.65 15.66 -35.21
C THR A 46 28.17 15.62 -35.05
N ARG A 47 28.90 15.99 -36.11
CA ARG A 47 30.36 16.25 -36.08
C ARG A 47 30.63 17.61 -35.42
N ASP A 48 30.03 17.86 -34.26
CA ASP A 48 30.35 19.08 -33.53
C ASP A 48 31.66 18.83 -32.80
N SER A 49 32.74 19.39 -33.35
CA SER A 49 34.11 19.22 -32.84
C SER A 49 34.32 19.83 -31.45
N ASP A 50 33.31 20.50 -30.90
CA ASP A 50 33.32 21.18 -29.60
C ASP A 50 32.37 20.55 -28.55
N ALA A 51 31.76 19.39 -28.82
CA ALA A 51 30.92 18.72 -27.84
C ALA A 51 31.77 17.94 -26.82
N ASN A 52 31.77 18.37 -25.55
CA ASN A 52 32.45 17.67 -24.43
C ASN A 52 32.22 16.15 -24.49
N GLN A 53 33.33 15.40 -24.49
CA GLN A 53 33.36 13.95 -24.35
C GLN A 53 32.77 13.58 -22.99
N LEU A 54 32.02 12.47 -22.90
CA LEU A 54 31.49 12.01 -21.62
C LEU A 54 32.62 11.51 -20.71
N GLY A 55 32.38 11.55 -19.41
CA GLY A 55 33.36 11.15 -18.39
C GLY A 55 33.76 9.67 -18.51
N THR A 56 35.02 9.35 -18.21
CA THR A 56 35.47 7.95 -18.26
C THR A 56 34.81 7.08 -17.18
N PHE A 57 34.44 7.69 -16.06
CA PHE A 57 33.74 7.04 -14.94
C PHE A 57 32.23 7.25 -15.00
N GLY A 58 31.67 7.75 -16.10
CA GLY A 58 30.23 7.97 -16.24
C GLY A 58 29.85 9.45 -16.29
N ASP A 59 28.55 9.70 -16.38
CA ASP A 59 27.92 11.01 -16.48
C ASP A 59 26.52 10.91 -15.87
N TYR A 60 26.02 12.01 -15.29
CA TYR A 60 24.72 12.00 -14.59
C TYR A 60 23.54 11.69 -15.52
N MET A 61 23.67 11.81 -16.84
CA MET A 61 22.61 11.43 -17.79
C MET A 61 22.67 9.95 -18.20
N CYS A 62 23.59 9.17 -17.64
CA CYS A 62 23.84 7.78 -18.01
C CYS A 62 23.73 6.87 -16.79
N ASP A 63 23.54 5.59 -17.07
CA ASP A 63 23.80 4.55 -16.08
C ASP A 63 25.30 4.27 -15.93
N ALA A 64 25.67 3.50 -14.90
CA ALA A 64 27.05 3.37 -14.48
C ALA A 64 27.87 2.49 -15.45
N PRO A 65 28.98 3.00 -16.04
CA PRO A 65 29.89 2.14 -16.77
C PRO A 65 30.57 1.13 -15.84
N GLU A 66 31.05 0.02 -16.41
CA GLU A 66 31.79 -1.03 -15.68
C GLU A 66 32.94 -0.48 -14.84
N LEU A 67 33.62 0.56 -15.33
CA LEU A 67 34.71 1.19 -14.59
C LEU A 67 34.24 1.85 -13.29
N LEU A 68 33.08 2.52 -13.29
CA LEU A 68 32.54 3.16 -12.09
C LEU A 68 32.11 2.13 -11.06
N VAL A 69 31.37 1.10 -11.49
CA VAL A 69 30.93 0.02 -10.61
C VAL A 69 32.13 -0.67 -9.95
N ASN A 70 33.18 -0.98 -10.74
CA ASN A 70 34.43 -1.55 -10.22
C ASN A 70 35.12 -0.62 -9.21
N TYR A 71 35.15 0.68 -9.51
CA TYR A 71 35.80 1.67 -8.66
C TYR A 71 35.09 1.82 -7.31
N VAL A 72 33.76 1.90 -7.31
CA VAL A 72 32.95 1.99 -6.08
C VAL A 72 33.11 0.74 -5.21
N VAL A 73 33.08 -0.46 -5.80
CA VAL A 73 33.31 -1.71 -5.05
C VAL A 73 34.73 -1.77 -4.50
N SER A 74 35.73 -1.29 -5.25
CA SER A 74 37.12 -1.23 -4.78
C SER A 74 37.28 -0.25 -3.60
N GLU A 75 36.60 0.89 -3.64
CA GLU A 75 36.59 1.85 -2.53
C GLU A 75 35.86 1.30 -1.30
N ALA A 76 34.74 0.61 -1.48
CA ALA A 76 34.04 -0.08 -0.41
C ALA A 76 34.94 -1.14 0.25
N GLN A 77 35.67 -1.94 -0.56
CA GLN A 77 36.63 -2.92 -0.06
C GLN A 77 37.80 -2.26 0.67
N ARG A 78 38.31 -1.12 0.17
CA ARG A 78 39.42 -0.40 0.80
C ARG A 78 39.02 0.17 2.17
N LEU A 79 37.82 0.75 2.26
CA LEU A 79 37.33 1.42 3.47
C LEU A 79 36.74 0.44 4.48
N VAL A 80 36.13 -0.65 4.00
CA VAL A 80 35.45 -1.67 4.80
C VAL A 80 35.88 -3.05 4.32
N PRO A 81 37.14 -3.47 4.57
CA PRO A 81 37.68 -4.71 4.00
C PRO A 81 37.08 -5.98 4.59
N ASN A 82 36.53 -5.92 5.80
CA ASN A 82 35.98 -7.06 6.52
C ASN A 82 34.63 -6.70 7.16
N PRO A 83 33.56 -6.45 6.37
CA PRO A 83 32.22 -6.37 6.92
C PRO A 83 31.77 -7.76 7.39
N ASP A 84 30.85 -7.81 8.34
CA ASP A 84 30.27 -9.05 8.86
C ASP A 84 29.21 -9.62 7.90
N LEU A 85 28.56 -8.73 7.13
CA LEU A 85 27.52 -9.05 6.16
C LEU A 85 27.50 -8.01 5.03
N ILE A 86 27.23 -8.43 3.80
CA ILE A 86 26.95 -7.53 2.68
C ILE A 86 25.52 -7.74 2.20
N LEU A 87 24.75 -6.66 2.14
CA LEU A 87 23.44 -6.60 1.50
C LEU A 87 23.62 -6.04 0.10
N TRP A 88 23.21 -6.81 -0.91
CA TRP A 88 23.20 -6.37 -2.30
C TRP A 88 21.77 -6.38 -2.81
N THR A 89 21.14 -5.19 -2.78
CA THR A 89 19.70 -5.04 -3.00
C THR A 89 19.28 -4.88 -4.47
N GLY A 90 20.01 -5.51 -5.41
CA GLY A 90 19.59 -5.66 -6.81
C GLY A 90 19.85 -4.47 -7.72
N ASP A 91 19.18 -4.50 -8.88
CA ASP A 91 19.22 -3.56 -10.00
C ASP A 91 20.59 -3.43 -10.68
N ASN A 92 20.85 -4.40 -11.56
CA ASN A 92 22.12 -4.56 -12.27
C ASN A 92 22.06 -4.08 -13.71
N THR A 93 20.88 -4.03 -14.31
CA THR A 93 20.68 -3.74 -15.74
C THR A 93 20.34 -2.26 -15.92
N PRO A 94 20.84 -1.56 -16.96
CA PRO A 94 20.55 -0.14 -17.19
C PRO A 94 19.09 0.13 -17.58
N HIS A 95 18.70 1.39 -17.49
CA HIS A 95 17.40 1.94 -17.88
C HIS A 95 17.25 2.06 -19.41
N ILE A 96 17.35 0.93 -20.12
CA ILE A 96 17.13 0.85 -21.57
C ILE A 96 15.96 -0.09 -21.88
N GLU A 97 15.31 0.12 -23.02
CA GLU A 97 14.25 -0.76 -23.51
C GLU A 97 14.80 -1.85 -24.44
N GLY A 98 14.11 -2.98 -24.51
CA GLY A 98 14.30 -3.98 -25.57
C GLY A 98 15.48 -4.94 -25.41
N TYR A 99 16.11 -5.01 -24.22
CA TYR A 99 17.06 -6.09 -23.93
C TYR A 99 16.36 -7.42 -23.64
N ASP A 100 17.06 -8.53 -23.86
CA ASP A 100 16.57 -9.88 -23.56
C ASP A 100 17.10 -10.42 -22.21
N MET A 101 16.66 -11.62 -21.84
CA MET A 101 17.09 -12.27 -20.60
C MET A 101 18.59 -12.60 -20.56
N ASP A 102 19.26 -12.74 -21.71
CA ASP A 102 20.69 -13.04 -21.74
C ASP A 102 21.52 -11.79 -21.42
N TYR A 103 21.07 -10.62 -21.88
CA TYR A 103 21.62 -9.32 -21.47
C TYR A 103 21.52 -9.11 -19.95
N VAL A 104 20.33 -9.34 -19.38
CA VAL A 104 20.09 -9.27 -17.92
C VAL A 104 21.04 -10.20 -17.16
N LEU A 105 21.11 -11.48 -17.58
CA LEU A 105 21.99 -12.47 -16.95
C LEU A 105 23.47 -12.10 -17.06
N ASN A 106 23.90 -11.44 -18.15
CA ASN A 106 25.27 -10.95 -18.29
C ASN A 106 25.58 -9.85 -17.27
N GLY A 107 24.66 -8.89 -17.10
CA GLY A 107 24.76 -7.84 -16.07
C GLY A 107 24.89 -8.43 -14.67
N ILE A 108 23.95 -9.30 -14.27
CA ILE A 108 23.95 -10.00 -12.98
C ILE A 108 25.23 -10.83 -12.79
N THR A 109 25.72 -11.50 -13.84
CA THR A 109 26.95 -12.29 -13.79
C THR A 109 28.17 -11.41 -13.52
N LYS A 110 28.28 -10.26 -14.18
CA LYS A 110 29.39 -9.32 -14.00
C LYS A 110 29.41 -8.74 -12.59
N THR A 111 28.28 -8.25 -12.09
CA THR A 111 28.18 -7.68 -10.74
C THR A 111 28.38 -8.74 -9.66
N THR A 112 27.85 -9.96 -9.84
CA THR A 112 28.12 -11.10 -8.93
C THR A 112 29.61 -11.39 -8.84
N LYS A 113 30.29 -11.56 -10.00
CA LYS A 113 31.72 -11.88 -10.04
C LYS A 113 32.54 -10.79 -9.36
N LEU A 114 32.22 -9.52 -9.62
CA LEU A 114 32.89 -8.39 -9.00
C LEU A 114 32.78 -8.44 -7.46
N LEU A 115 31.56 -8.52 -6.92
CA LEU A 115 31.35 -8.52 -5.48
C LEU A 115 31.95 -9.75 -4.80
N PHE A 116 31.77 -10.94 -5.37
CA PHE A 116 32.26 -12.18 -4.75
C PHE A 116 33.78 -12.27 -4.82
N THR A 117 34.41 -11.68 -5.82
CA THR A 117 35.88 -11.59 -5.90
C THR A 117 36.43 -10.55 -4.93
N ALA A 118 35.75 -9.41 -4.76
CA ALA A 118 36.15 -8.38 -3.81
C ALA A 118 35.99 -8.84 -2.35
N PHE A 119 34.97 -9.64 -2.05
CA PHE A 119 34.66 -10.09 -0.69
C PHE A 119 34.48 -11.62 -0.60
N PRO A 120 35.53 -12.42 -0.85
CA PRO A 120 35.40 -13.87 -0.99
C PRO A 120 34.95 -14.58 0.28
N ASN A 121 35.33 -14.04 1.44
CA ASN A 121 35.08 -14.65 2.76
C ASN A 121 33.91 -14.01 3.53
N VAL A 122 33.17 -13.11 2.89
CA VAL A 122 32.06 -12.41 3.54
C VAL A 122 30.73 -13.00 3.05
N PRO A 123 29.73 -13.20 3.93
CA PRO A 123 28.37 -13.49 3.49
C PRO A 123 27.81 -12.32 2.68
N ILE A 124 27.35 -12.60 1.46
CA ILE A 124 26.71 -11.62 0.56
C ILE A 124 25.30 -12.12 0.31
N LEU A 125 24.30 -11.28 0.58
CA LEU A 125 22.89 -11.59 0.35
C LEU A 125 22.43 -10.89 -0.93
N PRO A 126 22.44 -11.58 -2.09
CA PRO A 126 21.91 -11.02 -3.33
C PRO A 126 20.38 -10.95 -3.28
N THR A 127 19.83 -9.87 -3.83
CA THR A 127 18.41 -9.72 -4.19
C THR A 127 18.30 -9.31 -5.66
N PHE A 128 17.10 -9.47 -6.22
CA PHE A 128 16.78 -8.90 -7.53
C PHE A 128 16.15 -7.52 -7.35
N GLY A 129 16.47 -6.60 -8.26
CA GLY A 129 15.70 -5.38 -8.48
C GLY A 129 14.79 -5.49 -9.70
N ASN A 130 13.95 -4.48 -9.93
CA ASN A 130 12.92 -4.57 -10.97
C ASN A 130 13.51 -4.56 -12.40
N HIS A 131 14.73 -4.05 -12.59
CA HIS A 131 15.48 -4.10 -13.85
C HIS A 131 16.25 -5.42 -14.05
N ASP A 132 16.25 -6.33 -13.09
CA ASP A 132 16.90 -7.64 -13.20
C ASP A 132 16.00 -8.69 -13.92
N TYR A 133 15.17 -8.25 -14.88
CA TYR A 133 14.26 -9.10 -15.64
C TYR A 133 14.01 -8.56 -17.05
N SER A 134 13.67 -9.43 -18.00
CA SER A 134 13.28 -9.04 -19.36
C SER A 134 11.91 -9.64 -19.74
N PRO A 135 10.92 -8.81 -20.13
CA PRO A 135 10.95 -7.34 -20.05
C PRO A 135 11.15 -6.83 -18.62
N SER A 136 11.69 -5.62 -18.44
CA SER A 136 11.87 -5.04 -17.10
C SER A 136 10.55 -5.08 -16.33
N ASN A 137 10.62 -5.29 -15.01
CA ASN A 137 9.50 -5.37 -14.06
C ASN A 137 8.66 -6.66 -14.08
N ASP A 138 8.72 -7.47 -15.14
CA ASP A 138 7.79 -8.60 -15.38
C ASP A 138 8.16 -9.88 -14.61
N PHE A 139 8.44 -9.76 -13.31
CA PHE A 139 8.75 -10.90 -12.46
C PHE A 139 7.56 -11.84 -12.29
N VAL A 140 7.79 -13.15 -12.49
CA VAL A 140 6.80 -14.23 -12.33
C VAL A 140 7.20 -15.22 -11.22
N GLU A 141 6.23 -16.03 -10.79
CA GLU A 141 6.48 -17.25 -10.02
C GLU A 141 7.30 -18.26 -10.84
N GLU A 142 8.16 -19.03 -10.18
CA GLU A 142 8.92 -20.12 -10.80
C GLU A 142 9.73 -19.73 -12.05
N SER A 143 10.21 -18.48 -12.09
CA SER A 143 10.94 -17.97 -13.26
C SER A 143 12.22 -18.77 -13.55
N SER A 144 12.50 -18.93 -14.84
CA SER A 144 13.78 -19.48 -15.31
C SER A 144 14.99 -18.67 -14.84
N LEU A 145 14.82 -17.37 -14.55
CA LEU A 145 15.85 -16.51 -13.96
C LEU A 145 16.31 -17.04 -12.61
N TYR A 146 15.37 -17.38 -11.72
CA TYR A 146 15.69 -17.87 -10.38
C TYR A 146 16.47 -19.18 -10.47
N LYS A 147 16.06 -20.07 -11.37
CA LYS A 147 16.78 -21.32 -11.61
C LYS A 147 18.19 -21.09 -12.13
N LYS A 148 18.36 -20.26 -13.16
CA LYS A 148 19.67 -19.98 -13.76
C LYS A 148 20.63 -19.34 -12.75
N THR A 149 20.19 -18.31 -12.04
CA THR A 149 21.01 -17.60 -11.06
C THR A 149 21.37 -18.47 -9.86
N TYR A 150 20.43 -19.27 -9.34
CA TYR A 150 20.74 -20.23 -8.28
C TYR A 150 21.78 -21.25 -8.74
N ASP A 151 21.52 -21.94 -9.86
CA ASP A 151 22.34 -23.06 -10.33
C ASP A 151 23.76 -22.61 -10.72
N THR A 152 23.94 -21.38 -11.21
CA THR A 152 25.20 -20.93 -11.82
C THR A 152 25.96 -19.87 -11.03
N LEU A 153 25.29 -19.08 -10.19
CA LEU A 153 25.90 -17.92 -9.53
C LEU A 153 25.79 -17.97 -7.99
N TRP A 154 24.62 -18.29 -7.45
CA TRP A 154 24.29 -17.95 -6.06
C TRP A 154 24.02 -19.14 -5.14
N SER A 155 24.04 -20.39 -5.63
CA SER A 155 23.74 -21.57 -4.80
C SER A 155 24.57 -21.67 -3.52
N GLU A 156 25.86 -21.32 -3.54
CA GLU A 156 26.71 -21.33 -2.35
C GLU A 156 26.26 -20.28 -1.31
N LYS A 157 25.90 -19.07 -1.75
CA LYS A 157 25.52 -17.97 -0.84
C LYS A 157 24.07 -18.08 -0.37
N VAL A 158 23.17 -18.54 -1.24
CA VAL A 158 21.75 -18.75 -0.92
C VAL A 158 21.56 -19.98 -0.04
N GLY A 159 22.35 -21.04 -0.24
CA GLY A 159 22.27 -22.27 0.55
C GLY A 159 21.21 -23.25 0.05
N ALA A 160 21.50 -24.55 0.19
CA ALA A 160 20.64 -25.63 -0.29
C ALA A 160 19.29 -25.69 0.44
N GLU A 161 19.24 -25.27 1.70
CA GLU A 161 18.04 -25.18 2.52
C GLU A 161 17.02 -24.14 2.03
N ASN A 162 17.47 -23.21 1.18
CA ASN A 162 16.64 -22.16 0.60
C ASN A 162 16.26 -22.43 -0.85
N ARG A 163 16.81 -23.49 -1.46
CA ARG A 163 16.67 -23.78 -2.89
C ARG A 163 15.24 -23.69 -3.38
N ASP A 164 14.33 -24.46 -2.80
CA ASP A 164 12.97 -24.57 -3.33
C ASP A 164 12.19 -23.25 -3.20
N ARG A 165 12.43 -22.46 -2.14
CA ARG A 165 11.85 -21.13 -1.95
C ARG A 165 12.43 -20.12 -2.95
N PHE A 166 13.74 -20.14 -3.13
CA PHE A 166 14.42 -19.30 -4.11
C PHE A 166 13.92 -19.58 -5.52
N LEU A 167 13.75 -20.85 -5.89
CA LEU A 167 13.20 -21.24 -7.18
C LEU A 167 11.73 -20.85 -7.34
N LYS A 168 10.95 -20.81 -6.27
CA LYS A 168 9.53 -20.43 -6.30
C LYS A 168 9.33 -18.94 -6.57
N GLY A 169 10.09 -18.07 -5.93
CA GLY A 169 9.83 -16.62 -5.99
C GLY A 169 11.05 -15.71 -5.86
N GLY A 170 12.28 -16.23 -5.91
CA GLY A 170 13.51 -15.43 -5.77
C GLY A 170 13.76 -14.90 -4.36
N TYR A 171 13.03 -15.39 -3.35
CA TYR A 171 13.17 -15.00 -1.95
C TYR A 171 13.69 -16.15 -1.08
N TYR A 172 14.33 -15.83 0.04
CA TYR A 172 14.94 -16.79 0.94
C TYR A 172 15.19 -16.20 2.33
N GLN A 173 15.87 -16.94 3.20
CA GLN A 173 16.29 -16.45 4.51
C GLN A 173 17.77 -16.72 4.78
N TYR A 174 18.38 -15.90 5.63
CA TYR A 174 19.74 -16.07 6.08
C TYR A 174 19.82 -15.92 7.60
N ARG A 175 20.41 -16.88 8.30
CA ARG A 175 20.66 -16.78 9.74
C ARG A 175 22.00 -16.11 9.97
N ILE A 176 22.00 -14.99 10.69
CA ILE A 176 23.25 -14.31 11.03
C ILE A 176 24.01 -15.21 12.03
N PRO A 177 25.25 -15.63 11.70
CA PRO A 177 25.99 -16.56 12.55
C PRO A 177 26.24 -15.99 13.94
N LYS A 178 26.18 -16.86 14.96
CA LYS A 178 26.44 -16.54 16.37
C LYS A 178 25.46 -15.53 17.01
N THR A 179 24.41 -15.13 16.30
CA THR A 179 23.33 -14.30 16.84
C THR A 179 22.00 -15.06 16.81
N LYS A 180 20.97 -14.45 17.38
CA LYS A 180 19.59 -14.95 17.34
C LYS A 180 18.74 -14.16 16.34
N GLN A 181 19.39 -13.71 15.26
CA GLN A 181 18.80 -12.86 14.23
C GLN A 181 18.66 -13.64 12.90
N LEU A 182 17.56 -13.39 12.20
CA LEU A 182 17.25 -13.94 10.88
C LEU A 182 17.04 -12.78 9.91
N VAL A 183 17.55 -12.88 8.68
CA VAL A 183 17.25 -11.94 7.60
C VAL A 183 16.33 -12.62 6.62
N LEU A 184 15.16 -12.04 6.34
CA LEU A 184 14.34 -12.41 5.20
C LEU A 184 14.75 -11.57 4.01
N VAL A 185 15.19 -12.25 2.96
CA VAL A 185 15.55 -11.63 1.69
C VAL A 185 14.37 -11.82 0.76
N LEU A 186 13.61 -10.75 0.55
CA LEU A 186 12.33 -10.75 -0.16
C LEU A 186 12.50 -10.25 -1.60
N ASN A 187 11.65 -10.78 -2.48
CA ASN A 187 11.45 -10.32 -3.84
C ASN A 187 10.20 -9.43 -3.91
N THR A 188 10.34 -8.16 -3.56
CA THR A 188 9.22 -7.19 -3.60
C THR A 188 8.87 -6.71 -5.01
N ASN A 189 9.62 -7.12 -6.04
CA ASN A 189 9.27 -6.88 -7.45
C ASN A 189 7.96 -7.59 -7.84
N LEU A 190 7.58 -8.65 -7.11
CA LEU A 190 6.27 -9.32 -7.23
C LEU A 190 5.11 -8.40 -6.80
N TYR A 191 5.38 -7.38 -5.99
CA TYR A 191 4.39 -6.44 -5.48
C TYR A 191 4.30 -5.14 -6.28
N TYR A 192 5.14 -4.99 -7.29
CA TYR A 192 5.34 -3.73 -8.00
C TYR A 192 4.11 -3.37 -8.84
N VAL A 193 3.69 -2.10 -8.82
CA VAL A 193 2.53 -1.59 -9.59
C VAL A 193 2.71 -1.76 -11.10
N TYR A 194 3.96 -1.79 -11.57
CA TYR A 194 4.29 -1.94 -12.99
C TYR A 194 4.67 -3.36 -13.39
N ASN A 195 4.56 -4.34 -12.50
CA ASN A 195 4.73 -5.74 -12.86
C ASN A 195 3.55 -6.20 -13.73
N GLN A 196 3.75 -6.28 -15.06
CA GLN A 196 2.68 -6.64 -15.99
C GLN A 196 2.27 -8.11 -15.87
N ALA A 197 3.12 -8.94 -15.26
CA ALA A 197 2.85 -10.35 -15.04
C ALA A 197 1.97 -10.61 -13.82
N ALA A 198 1.53 -9.58 -13.08
CA ALA A 198 0.71 -9.74 -11.88
C ALA A 198 -0.61 -10.50 -12.12
N GLY A 199 -1.18 -10.41 -13.34
CA GLY A 199 -2.37 -11.17 -13.72
C GLY A 199 -2.14 -12.68 -13.91
N ASN A 200 -0.88 -13.12 -13.96
CA ASN A 200 -0.50 -14.52 -14.20
C ASN A 200 -0.10 -15.28 -12.94
N PHE A 201 -0.13 -14.63 -11.77
CA PHE A 201 0.19 -15.29 -10.51
C PHE A 201 -0.84 -16.37 -10.16
N SER A 202 -0.36 -17.50 -9.65
CA SER A 202 -1.25 -18.58 -9.19
C SER A 202 -2.14 -18.10 -8.06
N ASN A 203 -1.61 -17.23 -7.20
CA ASN A 203 -2.35 -16.51 -6.17
C ASN A 203 -2.04 -15.00 -6.24
N PRO A 204 -2.91 -14.18 -6.85
CA PRO A 204 -2.68 -12.74 -6.96
C PRO A 204 -2.82 -11.99 -5.61
N PHE A 205 -3.25 -12.65 -4.54
CA PHE A 205 -3.30 -12.05 -3.20
C PHE A 205 -2.05 -12.32 -2.36
N ASP A 206 -1.23 -13.30 -2.78
CA ASP A 206 0.04 -13.65 -2.16
C ASP A 206 0.96 -14.30 -3.20
N PRO A 207 1.56 -13.49 -4.11
CA PRO A 207 2.34 -14.01 -5.21
C PRO A 207 3.55 -14.78 -4.69
N ALA A 208 3.75 -15.98 -5.24
CA ALA A 208 4.74 -16.95 -4.79
C ALA A 208 4.64 -17.34 -3.30
N GLU A 209 3.49 -17.12 -2.64
CA GLU A 209 3.25 -17.36 -1.19
C GLU A 209 4.22 -16.60 -0.26
N GLN A 210 4.74 -15.46 -0.72
CA GLN A 210 5.77 -14.72 -0.01
C GLN A 210 5.28 -14.05 1.28
N PHE A 211 4.04 -13.53 1.33
CA PHE A 211 3.44 -13.02 2.56
C PHE A 211 3.22 -14.13 3.59
N ASN A 212 2.69 -15.27 3.17
CA ASN A 212 2.55 -16.43 4.04
C ASN A 212 3.91 -16.88 4.61
N TYR A 213 4.95 -16.89 3.78
CA TYR A 213 6.32 -17.18 4.23
C TYR A 213 6.85 -16.16 5.25
N MET A 214 6.68 -14.86 4.95
CA MET A 214 7.08 -13.77 5.85
C MET A 214 6.37 -13.86 7.20
N GLU A 215 5.07 -14.07 7.21
CA GLU A 215 4.28 -14.25 8.43
C GLU A 215 4.70 -15.50 9.21
N ALA A 216 4.97 -16.62 8.54
CA ALA A 216 5.43 -17.84 9.19
C ALA A 216 6.78 -17.64 9.92
N ALA A 217 7.73 -16.94 9.30
CA ALA A 217 9.03 -16.64 9.90
C ALA A 217 8.89 -15.71 11.14
N LEU A 218 8.07 -14.67 11.03
CA LEU A 218 7.81 -13.75 12.15
C LEU A 218 7.04 -14.41 13.30
N SER A 219 6.08 -15.27 12.98
CA SER A 219 5.34 -16.08 13.96
C SER A 219 6.27 -17.06 14.71
N ALA A 220 7.21 -17.69 13.99
CA ALA A 220 8.25 -18.51 14.60
C ALA A 220 9.15 -17.70 15.54
N ALA A 221 9.53 -16.47 15.17
CA ALA A 221 10.32 -15.58 16.03
C ALA A 221 9.58 -15.13 17.30
N LYS A 222 8.28 -14.82 17.18
CA LYS A 222 7.40 -14.53 18.32
C LYS A 222 7.28 -15.73 19.27
N SER A 223 7.16 -16.93 18.71
CA SER A 223 7.14 -18.19 19.47
C SER A 223 8.47 -18.42 20.20
N CYS A 224 9.61 -18.18 19.52
CA CYS A 224 10.94 -18.25 20.10
C CYS A 224 11.08 -17.31 21.32
N THR A 225 10.63 -16.07 21.18
CA THR A 225 10.63 -15.07 22.25
C THR A 225 9.83 -15.54 23.48
N SER A 226 8.66 -16.13 23.23
CA SER A 226 7.77 -16.64 24.28
C SER A 226 8.36 -17.84 25.02
N MET A 227 9.03 -18.76 24.31
CA MET A 227 9.71 -19.91 24.93
C MET A 227 10.85 -19.48 25.85
N ARG A 228 11.63 -18.48 25.46
CA ARG A 228 12.75 -17.94 26.27
C ARG A 228 12.25 -17.30 27.56
N LYS A 229 11.16 -16.52 27.52
CA LYS A 229 10.56 -15.92 28.73
C LYS A 229 10.11 -16.98 29.75
N ASN A 230 9.65 -18.14 29.28
CA ASN A 230 9.09 -19.20 30.12
C ASN A 230 10.12 -20.23 30.63
N GLN A 231 11.42 -20.06 30.35
CA GLN A 231 12.52 -20.97 30.75
C GLN A 231 12.30 -22.46 30.39
N ARG A 232 11.36 -22.77 29.47
CA ARG A 232 10.92 -24.16 29.20
C ARG A 232 11.91 -24.98 28.39
N PHE A 233 12.87 -24.33 27.73
CA PHE A 233 13.93 -24.98 26.97
C PHE A 233 15.22 -24.18 27.17
N GLY A 234 16.32 -24.86 27.51
CA GLY A 234 17.66 -24.27 27.48
C GLY A 234 17.92 -23.63 26.12
N ASP A 235 18.52 -22.44 26.14
CA ASP A 235 18.81 -21.54 25.01
C ASP A 235 18.37 -22.06 23.63
N ALA A 236 17.06 -21.96 23.34
CA ALA A 236 16.50 -22.47 22.09
C ALA A 236 17.27 -21.89 20.90
N ASP A 237 17.74 -22.74 20.00
CA ASP A 237 18.49 -22.32 18.80
C ASP A 237 17.56 -21.80 17.69
N CYS A 238 16.73 -20.83 18.05
CA CYS A 238 15.79 -20.15 17.15
C CYS A 238 16.12 -18.65 17.08
N ALA A 239 15.67 -18.00 16.01
CA ALA A 239 15.80 -16.55 15.90
C ALA A 239 14.61 -15.88 16.59
N ASN A 240 14.83 -14.79 17.30
CA ASN A 240 13.76 -14.00 17.94
C ASN A 240 13.60 -12.61 17.30
N ILE A 241 14.55 -12.19 16.46
CA ILE A 241 14.50 -10.98 15.65
C ILE A 241 14.59 -11.37 14.17
N VAL A 242 13.75 -10.74 13.36
CA VAL A 242 13.68 -10.94 11.92
C VAL A 242 13.86 -9.60 11.21
N HIS A 243 14.90 -9.51 10.41
CA HIS A 243 15.23 -8.37 9.56
C HIS A 243 14.64 -8.56 8.17
N ILE A 244 14.34 -7.46 7.50
CA ILE A 244 13.79 -7.47 6.14
C ILE A 244 14.75 -6.79 5.18
N VAL A 245 15.08 -7.46 4.10
CA VAL A 245 15.86 -6.92 2.98
C VAL A 245 15.08 -7.17 1.71
N ALA A 246 14.88 -6.13 0.92
CA ALA A 246 14.30 -6.24 -0.40
C ALA A 246 14.78 -5.09 -1.29
N HIS A 247 14.42 -5.10 -2.56
CA HIS A 247 14.74 -3.99 -3.46
C HIS A 247 13.77 -2.83 -3.25
N ILE A 248 12.48 -3.05 -3.54
CA ILE A 248 11.41 -2.04 -3.41
C ILE A 248 10.90 -2.00 -1.97
N GLY A 249 10.96 -0.83 -1.32
CA GLY A 249 10.42 -0.57 0.02
C GLY A 249 8.93 -0.16 0.03
N PRO A 250 8.25 -0.25 1.20
CA PRO A 250 6.90 0.27 1.35
C PRO A 250 6.90 1.79 1.37
N GLY A 251 5.80 2.43 0.98
CA GLY A 251 5.69 3.89 0.95
C GLY A 251 5.78 4.50 -0.45
N ALA A 252 5.77 5.82 -0.48
CA ALA A 252 5.74 6.60 -1.72
C ALA A 252 7.11 7.20 -2.01
N PHE A 253 7.42 7.40 -3.29
CA PHE A 253 8.65 8.06 -3.69
C PHE A 253 8.68 9.51 -3.18
N GLU A 254 9.76 9.90 -2.51
CA GLU A 254 9.82 11.15 -1.76
C GLU A 254 10.07 12.36 -2.67
N ARG A 255 10.69 12.16 -3.84
CA ARG A 255 11.01 13.25 -4.78
C ARG A 255 9.89 13.60 -5.74
N THR A 256 8.99 12.67 -6.04
CA THR A 256 7.90 12.89 -7.00
C THR A 256 6.54 12.66 -6.33
N PRO A 257 5.67 13.68 -6.26
CA PRO A 257 4.36 13.55 -5.63
C PRO A 257 3.52 12.42 -6.20
N ASN A 258 2.86 11.66 -5.32
CA ASN A 258 1.87 10.62 -5.64
C ASN A 258 2.40 9.42 -6.44
N ILE A 259 3.71 9.20 -6.47
CA ILE A 259 4.30 7.98 -7.03
C ILE A 259 4.46 6.94 -5.94
N THR A 260 3.91 5.76 -6.18
CA THR A 260 3.94 4.60 -5.27
C THR A 260 4.44 3.38 -6.02
N TRP A 261 5.23 2.54 -5.38
CA TRP A 261 5.86 1.40 -6.03
C TRP A 261 5.10 0.10 -5.82
N MET A 262 4.73 -0.24 -4.59
CA MET A 262 3.88 -1.40 -4.34
C MET A 262 2.42 -1.08 -4.67
N THR A 263 1.63 -2.07 -5.11
CA THR A 263 0.18 -1.85 -5.19
C THR A 263 -0.38 -1.51 -3.80
N PRO A 264 -1.46 -0.71 -3.70
CA PRO A 264 -2.03 -0.36 -2.39
C PRO A 264 -2.38 -1.58 -1.53
N TYR A 265 -2.86 -2.67 -2.15
CA TYR A 265 -3.14 -3.92 -1.44
C TYR A 265 -1.85 -4.51 -0.84
N TYR A 266 -0.79 -4.67 -1.64
CA TYR A 266 0.45 -5.27 -1.16
C TYR A 266 1.18 -4.41 -0.13
N ASN A 267 1.20 -3.09 -0.30
CA ASN A 267 1.77 -2.18 0.69
C ASN A 267 1.06 -2.33 2.05
N ASN A 268 -0.27 -2.34 2.04
CA ASN A 268 -1.05 -2.47 3.27
C ASN A 268 -0.89 -3.85 3.92
N GLN A 269 -0.88 -4.93 3.14
CA GLN A 269 -0.63 -6.29 3.67
C GLN A 269 0.77 -6.40 4.28
N PHE A 270 1.79 -5.87 3.60
CA PHE A 270 3.16 -5.86 4.08
C PHE A 270 3.26 -5.14 5.44
N LEU A 271 2.71 -3.92 5.54
CA LEU A 271 2.71 -3.14 6.78
C LEU A 271 1.90 -3.80 7.90
N ALA A 272 0.75 -4.41 7.60
CA ALA A 272 -0.08 -5.09 8.58
C ALA A 272 0.63 -6.30 9.21
N ILE A 273 1.36 -7.09 8.41
CA ILE A 273 2.18 -8.19 8.93
C ILE A 273 3.28 -7.64 9.85
N LEU A 274 3.97 -6.58 9.43
CA LEU A 274 5.03 -5.96 10.25
C LEU A 274 4.50 -5.44 11.59
N GLU A 275 3.34 -4.78 11.59
CA GLU A 275 2.70 -4.26 12.80
C GLU A 275 2.33 -5.39 13.77
N LYS A 276 1.73 -6.48 13.27
CA LYS A 276 1.33 -7.66 14.06
C LYS A 276 2.49 -8.31 14.80
N TYR A 277 3.70 -8.23 14.23
CA TYR A 277 4.92 -8.81 14.79
C TYR A 277 5.98 -7.75 15.14
N SER A 278 5.58 -6.50 15.37
CA SER A 278 6.47 -5.34 15.54
C SER A 278 7.60 -5.56 16.56
N SER A 279 7.35 -6.27 17.67
CA SER A 279 8.38 -6.60 18.67
C SER A 279 9.45 -7.60 18.22
N ASN A 280 9.26 -8.23 17.07
CA ASN A 280 10.14 -9.23 16.48
C ASN A 280 10.75 -8.78 15.15
N VAL A 281 10.28 -7.66 14.60
CA VAL A 281 10.85 -7.06 13.39
C VAL A 281 12.07 -6.22 13.80
N GLY A 282 13.24 -6.53 13.24
CA GLY A 282 14.44 -5.72 13.39
C GLY A 282 14.51 -4.62 12.35
N TRP A 283 15.71 -4.34 11.82
CA TRP A 283 15.88 -3.41 10.71
C TRP A 283 15.25 -3.87 9.38
N MET A 284 14.83 -2.88 8.59
CA MET A 284 14.32 -3.04 7.23
C MET A 284 15.12 -2.17 6.25
N ILE A 285 15.76 -2.78 5.25
CA ILE A 285 16.73 -2.12 4.36
C ILE A 285 16.37 -2.38 2.88
N PHE A 286 16.34 -1.30 2.10
CA PHE A 286 15.86 -1.27 0.71
C PHE A 286 16.77 -0.42 -0.20
N GLY A 287 16.49 -0.44 -1.52
CA GLY A 287 17.15 0.35 -2.57
C GLY A 287 16.12 1.08 -3.44
N HIS A 288 16.21 0.93 -4.77
CA HIS A 288 15.24 1.34 -5.80
C HIS A 288 15.08 2.84 -6.03
N HIS A 289 15.04 3.67 -4.98
CA HIS A 289 14.81 5.11 -5.14
C HIS A 289 16.03 5.84 -5.71
N HIS A 290 17.21 5.22 -5.61
CA HIS A 290 18.54 5.81 -5.86
C HIS A 290 18.95 6.94 -4.91
N THR A 291 18.10 7.26 -3.95
CA THR A 291 18.25 8.40 -3.05
C THR A 291 18.42 7.98 -1.60
N ASP A 292 19.05 8.84 -0.82
CA ASP A 292 19.18 8.65 0.63
C ASP A 292 17.89 9.10 1.33
N THR A 293 17.05 8.16 1.73
CA THR A 293 15.79 8.48 2.41
C THR A 293 15.33 7.36 3.34
N PHE A 294 14.24 7.59 4.05
CA PHE A 294 13.60 6.61 4.94
C PHE A 294 12.10 6.88 5.05
N HIS A 295 11.33 5.85 5.42
CA HIS A 295 9.92 6.01 5.76
C HIS A 295 9.66 5.55 7.20
N VAL A 296 9.05 6.42 8.00
CA VAL A 296 8.59 6.05 9.34
C VAL A 296 7.37 5.14 9.23
N VAL A 297 7.45 3.96 9.83
CA VAL A 297 6.37 2.98 9.86
C VAL A 297 5.62 3.09 11.17
N ARG A 298 4.29 3.23 11.07
CA ARG A 298 3.41 3.53 12.20
C ARG A 298 2.29 2.53 12.31
N ASP A 299 1.92 2.24 13.56
CA ASP A 299 0.79 1.39 13.88
C ASP A 299 -0.55 2.12 13.61
N TYR A 300 -1.66 1.42 13.85
CA TYR A 300 -3.01 1.96 13.68
C TYR A 300 -3.33 3.17 14.59
N THR A 301 -2.60 3.34 15.69
CA THR A 301 -2.73 4.49 16.60
C THR A 301 -1.95 5.72 16.11
N GLY A 302 -1.04 5.53 15.16
CA GLY A 302 -0.12 6.55 14.65
C GLY A 302 1.24 6.56 15.34
N ALA A 303 1.49 5.65 16.28
CA ALA A 303 2.78 5.55 16.97
C ALA A 303 3.84 4.92 16.05
N PRO A 304 5.05 5.49 15.96
CA PRO A 304 6.12 4.92 15.14
C PRO A 304 6.70 3.67 15.80
N PHE A 305 6.73 2.55 15.08
CA PHE A 305 7.26 1.27 15.60
C PHE A 305 8.43 0.70 14.78
N ASN A 306 8.67 1.18 13.55
CA ASN A 306 9.83 0.81 12.74
C ASN A 306 10.18 1.91 11.72
N VAL A 307 11.28 1.75 10.99
CA VAL A 307 11.72 2.64 9.91
C VAL A 307 12.21 1.80 8.73
N ALA A 308 11.69 2.08 7.54
CA ALA A 308 12.22 1.53 6.29
C ALA A 308 13.36 2.42 5.79
N TRP A 309 14.57 1.88 5.68
CA TRP A 309 15.77 2.62 5.25
C TRP A 309 16.08 2.35 3.78
N MET A 310 16.21 3.39 2.98
CA MET A 310 16.64 3.28 1.58
C MET A 310 18.05 3.83 1.45
N ALA A 311 18.91 3.10 0.74
CA ALA A 311 20.24 3.57 0.41
C ALA A 311 20.28 4.20 -0.98
N PRO A 312 21.10 5.24 -1.17
CA PRO A 312 21.34 5.82 -2.48
C PRO A 312 22.07 4.84 -3.41
N ALA A 313 21.96 5.08 -4.72
CA ALA A 313 22.48 4.18 -5.74
C ALA A 313 23.98 4.34 -6.00
N VAL A 314 24.55 3.33 -6.64
CA VAL A 314 25.85 3.45 -7.32
C VAL A 314 25.69 4.16 -8.66
N THR A 315 24.60 3.90 -9.41
CA THR A 315 24.34 4.64 -10.64
C THR A 315 24.12 6.13 -10.34
N PRO A 316 24.71 7.05 -11.13
CA PRO A 316 24.42 8.47 -11.05
C PRO A 316 23.24 8.88 -11.94
N TRP A 317 22.53 7.93 -12.55
CA TRP A 317 21.54 8.21 -13.57
C TRP A 317 20.47 9.23 -13.15
N PHE A 318 20.25 10.20 -14.02
CA PHE A 318 19.23 11.22 -13.88
C PHE A 318 17.89 10.64 -14.31
N SER A 319 16.98 10.52 -13.35
CA SER A 319 15.65 9.99 -13.59
C SER A 319 14.78 10.93 -14.41
N THR A 320 14.03 10.35 -15.35
CA THR A 320 13.08 11.08 -16.19
C THR A 320 11.80 11.47 -15.45
N LEU A 321 11.60 10.98 -14.21
CA LEU A 321 10.47 11.36 -13.36
C LEU A 321 10.60 12.81 -12.87
N ASP A 322 9.49 13.53 -12.87
CA ASP A 322 9.44 14.94 -12.47
C ASP A 322 9.90 15.11 -11.01
N GLY A 323 10.91 15.95 -10.79
CA GLY A 323 11.51 16.19 -9.47
C GLY A 323 12.51 15.15 -8.99
N ALA A 324 12.69 14.03 -9.68
CA ALA A 324 13.56 12.93 -9.24
C ALA A 324 15.05 13.28 -9.33
N GLY A 325 15.54 13.82 -10.44
CA GLY A 325 16.95 14.23 -10.56
C GLY A 325 17.93 13.06 -10.48
N SER A 326 19.11 13.31 -9.90
CA SER A 326 20.26 12.39 -9.88
C SER A 326 20.89 12.32 -8.46
N ASN A 327 21.96 11.55 -8.32
CA ASN A 327 22.78 11.38 -7.12
C ASN A 327 24.25 11.14 -7.50
N ASN A 328 25.18 11.41 -6.58
CA ASN A 328 26.51 10.85 -6.70
C ASN A 328 26.52 9.33 -6.40
N PRO A 329 27.51 8.59 -6.91
CA PRO A 329 27.72 7.17 -6.57
C PRO A 329 28.02 6.98 -5.09
N THR A 330 27.36 6.00 -4.46
CA THR A 330 27.43 5.80 -3.00
C THR A 330 27.46 4.34 -2.57
N PHE A 331 27.84 4.11 -1.31
CA PHE A 331 27.57 2.89 -0.57
C PHE A 331 27.40 3.22 0.92
N ARG A 332 26.75 2.33 1.70
CA ARG A 332 26.44 2.59 3.11
C ARG A 332 26.89 1.47 4.02
N VAL A 333 27.31 1.82 5.24
CA VAL A 333 27.70 0.86 6.28
C VAL A 333 26.86 1.07 7.52
N TYR A 334 26.12 0.06 7.93
CA TYR A 334 25.34 0.05 9.16
C TYR A 334 26.16 -0.61 10.29
N GLN A 335 26.04 -0.04 11.48
CA GLN A 335 26.47 -0.69 12.72
C GLN A 335 25.21 -1.18 13.43
N THR A 336 25.12 -2.49 13.67
CA THR A 336 23.95 -3.11 14.29
C THR A 336 24.33 -3.86 15.56
N ASP A 337 23.48 -3.84 16.57
CA ASP A 337 23.69 -4.57 17.81
C ASP A 337 23.49 -6.08 17.58
N ASP A 338 24.44 -6.91 17.99
CA ASP A 338 24.38 -8.35 17.76
C ASP A 338 23.37 -9.09 18.64
N ASN A 339 22.86 -8.45 19.70
CA ASN A 339 21.87 -9.01 20.62
C ASN A 339 20.46 -8.50 20.32
N THR A 340 20.29 -7.18 20.18
CA THR A 340 18.97 -6.55 19.99
C THR A 340 18.58 -6.48 18.51
N GLY A 341 19.55 -6.48 17.60
CA GLY A 341 19.32 -6.27 16.17
C GLY A 341 18.95 -4.82 15.82
N GLU A 342 19.15 -3.86 16.73
CA GLU A 342 18.93 -2.44 16.47
C GLU A 342 20.06 -1.86 15.62
N ILE A 343 19.74 -0.91 14.73
CA ILE A 343 20.77 -0.09 14.08
C ILE A 343 21.25 0.95 15.09
N LEU A 344 22.53 0.87 15.44
CA LEU A 344 23.19 1.79 16.37
C LEU A 344 23.52 3.11 15.68
N ASP A 345 24.02 3.04 14.45
CA ASP A 345 24.28 4.16 13.54
C ASP A 345 24.50 3.63 12.12
N PHE A 346 24.54 4.51 11.12
CA PHE A 346 25.07 4.17 9.80
C PHE A 346 25.86 5.32 9.20
N THR A 347 26.80 4.97 8.31
CA THR A 347 27.65 5.92 7.60
C THR A 347 27.47 5.73 6.10
N THR A 348 27.06 6.79 5.40
CA THR A 348 27.02 6.82 3.93
C THR A 348 28.36 7.37 3.41
N TYR A 349 28.91 6.70 2.40
CA TYR A 349 30.09 7.14 1.67
C TYR A 349 29.69 7.53 0.25
N SER A 350 30.22 8.65 -0.23
CA SER A 350 29.96 9.14 -1.58
C SER A 350 31.24 9.41 -2.36
N LEU A 351 31.15 9.27 -3.68
CA LEU A 351 32.17 9.63 -4.65
C LEU A 351 31.71 10.83 -5.45
N ASP A 352 32.49 11.90 -5.47
CA ASP A 352 32.22 13.05 -6.33
C ASP A 352 32.57 12.67 -7.78
N LEU A 353 31.54 12.39 -8.59
CA LEU A 353 31.71 11.88 -9.95
C LEU A 353 32.45 12.86 -10.86
N GLU A 354 32.21 14.17 -10.70
CA GLU A 354 32.89 15.19 -11.49
C GLU A 354 34.38 15.26 -11.17
N LYS A 355 34.74 15.23 -9.87
CA LYS A 355 36.14 15.17 -9.45
C LYS A 355 36.81 13.87 -9.87
N LEU A 356 36.11 12.75 -9.80
CA LEU A 356 36.62 11.46 -10.25
C LEU A 356 36.91 11.48 -11.76
N ASN A 357 35.99 12.05 -12.56
CA ASN A 357 36.21 12.23 -14.00
C ASN A 357 37.36 13.20 -14.32
N ALA A 358 37.55 14.25 -13.51
CA ALA A 358 38.62 15.22 -13.72
C ALA A 358 40.01 14.68 -13.35
N ASN A 359 40.11 13.91 -12.26
CA ASN A 359 41.40 13.52 -11.66
C ASN A 359 41.76 12.04 -11.87
N GLY A 360 40.77 11.19 -12.12
CA GLY A 360 40.92 9.74 -12.30
C GLY A 360 41.22 8.93 -11.04
N ASN A 361 41.27 9.56 -9.86
CA ASN A 361 41.68 8.91 -8.60
C ASN A 361 41.01 9.50 -7.34
N GLU A 362 39.85 10.14 -7.47
CA GLU A 362 39.11 10.68 -6.32
C GLU A 362 38.67 9.53 -5.40
N SER A 363 39.00 9.59 -4.10
CA SER A 363 38.60 8.57 -3.14
C SER A 363 37.21 8.83 -2.58
N ALA A 364 36.48 7.75 -2.25
CA ALA A 364 35.21 7.83 -1.56
C ALA A 364 35.40 8.46 -0.17
N LYS A 365 34.53 9.38 0.18
CA LYS A 365 34.58 10.12 1.45
C LYS A 365 33.36 9.79 2.28
N VAL A 366 33.50 9.90 3.61
CA VAL A 366 32.34 9.92 4.50
C VAL A 366 31.48 11.11 4.11
N GLU A 367 30.27 10.83 3.67
CA GLU A 367 29.28 11.87 3.41
C GLU A 367 28.67 12.32 4.74
N TYR A 368 28.18 11.35 5.53
CA TYR A 368 27.73 11.58 6.89
C TYR A 368 27.58 10.30 7.71
N SER A 369 27.59 10.44 9.03
CA SER A 369 26.96 9.50 9.98
C SER A 369 25.57 10.02 10.35
N MET A 370 24.57 9.15 10.40
CA MET A 370 23.18 9.54 10.71
C MET A 370 23.08 10.23 12.08
N LYS A 371 23.72 9.65 13.11
CA LYS A 371 23.71 10.25 14.45
C LYS A 371 24.44 11.57 14.50
N ASP A 372 25.63 11.66 13.90
CA ASP A 372 26.43 12.89 13.95
C ASP A 372 25.79 14.01 13.13
N ALA A 373 25.23 13.70 11.96
CA ALA A 373 24.58 14.68 11.10
C ALA A 373 23.37 15.33 11.76
N TYR A 374 22.56 14.54 12.46
CA TYR A 374 21.29 15.02 13.04
C TYR A 374 21.33 15.13 14.57
N SER A 375 22.51 15.01 15.17
CA SER A 375 22.71 15.06 16.64
C SER A 375 21.81 14.09 17.41
N LEU A 376 21.56 12.91 16.84
CA LEU A 376 20.67 11.90 17.42
C LEU A 376 21.39 11.05 18.47
N GLN A 377 20.70 10.74 19.56
CA GLN A 377 21.20 9.80 20.56
C GLN A 377 20.91 8.35 20.18
N SER A 378 19.79 8.11 19.48
CA SER A 378 19.34 6.79 19.02
C SER A 378 18.66 6.90 17.66
N LEU A 379 18.66 5.80 16.90
CA LEU A 379 17.85 5.65 15.69
C LEU A 379 16.53 4.91 15.97
N HIS A 380 16.04 4.96 17.23
CA HIS A 380 14.72 4.42 17.58
C HIS A 380 13.64 5.11 16.73
N PRO A 381 12.57 4.41 16.29
CA PRO A 381 11.54 4.96 15.41
C PRO A 381 10.94 6.29 15.87
N GLN A 382 10.78 6.46 17.19
CA GLN A 382 10.34 7.74 17.77
C GLN A 382 11.36 8.87 17.52
N SER A 383 12.65 8.65 17.73
CA SER A 383 13.69 9.66 17.47
C SER A 383 13.73 10.08 15.99
N ILE A 384 13.48 9.14 15.09
CA ILE A 384 13.40 9.43 13.65
C ILE A 384 12.12 10.20 13.31
N SER A 385 10.98 9.85 13.92
CA SER A 385 9.75 10.65 13.81
C SER A 385 9.95 12.08 14.28
N ASP A 386 10.62 12.28 15.42
CA ASP A 386 10.90 13.60 15.98
C ASP A 386 11.86 14.41 15.09
N LEU A 387 12.75 13.74 14.33
CA LEU A 387 13.59 14.38 13.32
C LEU A 387 12.76 14.90 12.14
N VAL A 388 11.79 14.12 11.66
CA VAL A 388 10.87 14.57 10.59
C VAL A 388 10.08 15.81 11.04
N ASP A 389 9.60 15.83 12.28
CA ASP A 389 8.94 17.02 12.86
C ASP A 389 9.85 18.26 12.92
N GLN A 390 11.18 18.07 12.98
CA GLN A 390 12.15 19.17 12.97
C GLN A 390 12.43 19.67 11.54
N PHE A 391 12.43 18.80 10.54
CA PHE A 391 12.56 19.20 9.13
C PHE A 391 11.47 20.17 8.70
N GLU A 392 10.23 19.97 9.15
CA GLU A 392 9.12 20.89 8.88
C GLU A 392 9.32 22.29 9.46
N LYS A 393 10.11 22.40 10.53
CA LYS A 393 10.31 23.63 11.30
C LYS A 393 11.61 24.36 10.94
N SER A 394 12.50 23.71 10.19
CA SER A 394 13.84 24.21 9.91
C SER A 394 14.25 23.90 8.47
N ASP A 395 14.19 24.93 7.61
CA ASP A 395 14.67 24.83 6.23
C ASP A 395 16.18 24.54 6.15
N GLU A 396 16.97 24.97 7.13
CA GLU A 396 18.41 24.65 7.22
C GLU A 396 18.61 23.15 7.46
N LEU A 397 17.91 22.58 8.45
CA LEU A 397 18.00 21.17 8.76
C LEU A 397 17.43 20.30 7.64
N PHE A 398 16.34 20.74 7.02
CA PHE A 398 15.76 20.07 5.87
C PHE A 398 16.67 20.15 4.64
N LEU A 399 17.31 21.29 4.37
CA LEU A 399 18.32 21.41 3.30
C LEU A 399 19.50 20.47 3.53
N LYS A 400 19.90 20.27 4.80
CA LYS A 400 20.91 19.26 5.15
C LYS A 400 20.45 17.84 4.77
N TYR A 401 19.20 17.49 5.06
CA TYR A 401 18.61 16.23 4.56
C TYR A 401 18.57 16.15 3.03
N ILE A 402 18.13 17.21 2.34
CA ILE A 402 18.09 17.24 0.88
C ILE A 402 19.49 17.09 0.26
N THR A 403 20.51 17.63 0.92
CA THR A 403 21.91 17.45 0.52
C THR A 403 22.28 15.97 0.49
N TYR A 404 21.97 15.23 1.56
CA TYR A 404 22.28 13.80 1.62
C TYR A 404 21.34 12.96 0.74
N ASN A 405 20.07 13.35 0.63
CA ASN A 405 19.10 12.68 -0.23
C ASN A 405 19.61 12.53 -1.67
N SER A 406 20.32 13.53 -2.20
CA SER A 406 20.95 13.50 -3.53
C SER A 406 22.44 13.18 -3.53
N ALA A 407 22.98 12.67 -2.43
CA ALA A 407 24.40 12.43 -2.27
C ALA A 407 25.26 13.66 -2.67
N GLY A 408 24.81 14.87 -2.34
CA GLY A 408 25.44 16.15 -2.68
C GLY A 408 25.24 16.64 -4.12
N TRP A 409 24.47 15.93 -4.95
CA TRP A 409 24.20 16.35 -6.33
C TRP A 409 23.08 17.40 -6.40
N GLY A 410 23.28 18.47 -7.18
CA GLY A 410 22.20 19.39 -7.57
C GLY A 410 21.41 20.01 -6.41
N VAL A 411 22.04 20.20 -5.24
CA VAL A 411 21.35 20.51 -3.98
C VAL A 411 20.55 21.81 -4.08
N LYS A 412 19.23 21.69 -3.96
CA LYS A 412 18.29 22.80 -3.86
C LYS A 412 17.09 22.37 -3.02
N LEU A 413 16.61 23.25 -2.13
CA LEU A 413 15.36 23.01 -1.41
C LEU A 413 14.21 22.79 -2.41
N PRO A 414 13.43 21.70 -2.26
CA PRO A 414 12.21 21.53 -3.03
C PRO A 414 11.16 22.54 -2.57
N GLU A 415 10.22 22.86 -3.47
CA GLU A 415 9.17 23.85 -3.23
C GLU A 415 7.78 23.24 -3.48
N GLY A 416 6.76 23.79 -2.83
CA GLY A 416 5.35 23.38 -2.98
C GLY A 416 5.14 21.87 -2.82
N LYS A 417 4.42 21.27 -3.79
CA LYS A 417 4.08 19.83 -3.77
C LYS A 417 5.30 18.90 -3.63
N PHE A 418 6.48 19.30 -4.09
CA PHE A 418 7.70 18.47 -3.98
C PHE A 418 8.27 18.48 -2.57
N LYS A 419 8.23 19.62 -1.87
CA LYS A 419 8.58 19.69 -0.45
C LYS A 419 7.60 18.87 0.38
N GLN A 420 6.32 18.99 0.06
CA GLN A 420 5.26 18.23 0.71
C GLN A 420 5.44 16.72 0.49
N ALA A 421 5.73 16.28 -0.75
CA ALA A 421 5.99 14.88 -1.06
C ALA A 421 7.15 14.31 -0.23
N GLN A 422 8.25 15.06 -0.10
CA GLN A 422 9.38 14.68 0.74
C GLN A 422 8.94 14.46 2.19
N LEU A 423 8.30 15.45 2.81
CA LEU A 423 7.89 15.41 4.22
C LEU A 423 6.84 14.32 4.49
N CYS A 424 5.83 14.20 3.62
CA CYS A 424 4.77 13.20 3.76
C CYS A 424 5.29 11.78 3.58
N SER A 425 6.20 11.58 2.62
CA SER A 425 6.85 10.29 2.38
C SER A 425 7.75 9.89 3.56
N LEU A 426 8.54 10.82 4.11
CA LEU A 426 9.32 10.57 5.33
C LEU A 426 8.43 10.15 6.52
N ARG A 427 7.26 10.78 6.65
CA ARG A 427 6.36 10.62 7.79
C ARG A 427 5.53 9.34 7.75
N PHE A 428 5.21 8.83 6.55
CA PHE A 428 4.23 7.76 6.36
C PHE A 428 4.65 6.76 5.27
N ALA A 429 4.87 5.51 5.68
CA ALA A 429 4.99 4.38 4.76
C ALA A 429 3.64 3.85 4.24
N ASP A 430 2.52 4.16 4.90
CA ASP A 430 1.19 3.80 4.43
C ASP A 430 0.61 4.87 3.50
N TYR A 431 -0.07 4.41 2.46
CA TYR A 431 -0.58 5.29 1.42
C TYR A 431 -1.72 6.19 1.90
N GLU A 432 -2.57 5.72 2.82
CA GLU A 432 -3.69 6.53 3.31
C GLU A 432 -3.20 7.81 4.01
N ARG A 433 -2.29 7.68 4.99
CA ARG A 433 -1.76 8.84 5.70
C ARG A 433 -0.85 9.69 4.80
N TYR A 434 -0.12 9.07 3.87
CA TYR A 434 0.64 9.80 2.85
C TYR A 434 -0.26 10.71 2.00
N PHE A 435 -1.32 10.16 1.38
CA PHE A 435 -2.20 10.94 0.51
C PHE A 435 -2.97 12.02 1.28
N ARG A 436 -3.42 11.72 2.51
CA ARG A 436 -4.02 12.73 3.40
C ARG A 436 -3.04 13.87 3.72
N CYS A 437 -1.77 13.53 3.95
CA CYS A 437 -0.73 14.53 4.17
C CYS A 437 -0.53 15.42 2.93
N MET A 438 -0.57 14.84 1.73
CA MET A 438 -0.47 15.56 0.45
C MET A 438 -1.65 16.52 0.18
N GLU A 439 -2.82 16.31 0.77
CA GLU A 439 -4.00 17.17 0.59
C GLU A 439 -3.96 18.47 1.43
N THR A 440 -3.27 18.47 2.57
CA THR A 440 -3.36 19.55 3.56
C THR A 440 -2.83 20.92 3.10
N ASP A 441 -1.91 20.98 2.14
CA ASP A 441 -1.25 22.23 1.69
C ASP A 441 -2.01 22.98 0.57
N GLN A 442 -3.07 22.41 -0.02
CA GLN A 442 -3.91 23.16 -0.97
C GLN A 442 -4.81 24.22 -0.30
N SER A 443 -4.95 24.18 1.02
CA SER A 443 -5.77 25.14 1.78
C SER A 443 -5.04 26.43 2.17
N THR A 444 -3.72 26.48 1.99
CA THR A 444 -2.85 27.59 2.47
C THR A 444 -2.40 28.56 1.39
N ILE A 445 -2.76 28.34 0.12
CA ILE A 445 -2.50 29.28 -0.98
C ILE A 445 -3.80 29.97 -1.40
N THR A 446 -4.32 30.85 -0.53
CA THR A 446 -5.08 32.01 -1.01
C THR A 446 -4.52 33.28 -0.37
N THR A 447 -4.03 34.10 -1.27
CA THR A 447 -3.33 35.35 -1.07
C THR A 447 -4.03 36.27 -0.06
N THR A 448 -3.24 36.74 0.90
CA THR A 448 -3.48 37.91 1.74
C THR A 448 -4.11 39.06 0.94
N THR A 449 -5.39 39.34 1.19
CA THR A 449 -5.92 40.71 1.10
C THR A 449 -6.47 41.10 2.46
N LYS A 450 -5.70 41.90 3.17
CA LYS A 450 -6.14 42.62 4.37
C LYS A 450 -7.34 43.48 3.99
N THR A 451 -8.52 43.15 4.51
CA THR A 451 -9.63 44.11 4.63
C THR A 451 -9.94 44.33 6.11
N TYR A 452 -9.78 45.58 6.51
CA TYR A 452 -10.05 46.08 7.85
C TYR A 452 -11.54 45.94 8.16
N PHE A 453 -11.90 45.14 9.17
CA PHE A 453 -13.24 45.20 9.76
C PHE A 453 -13.29 46.29 10.81
N THR A 454 -14.02 47.37 10.49
CA THR A 454 -14.46 48.35 11.48
C THR A 454 -15.76 47.87 12.11
N THR A 455 -15.81 48.00 13.43
CA THR A 455 -16.93 47.66 14.31
C THR A 455 -18.14 48.56 14.06
N LYS A 456 -19.25 48.00 13.55
CA LYS A 456 -20.64 48.38 13.90
C LYS A 456 -21.65 47.60 13.06
N GLN A 457 -22.33 46.63 13.69
CA GLN A 457 -23.79 46.47 13.72
C GLN A 457 -24.16 45.05 14.17
N TRP A 458 -24.15 44.86 15.48
CA TRP A 458 -24.95 43.87 16.16
C TRP A 458 -26.38 44.38 16.26
N THR A 459 -27.27 44.06 15.31
CA THR A 459 -28.73 44.16 15.51
C THR A 459 -29.59 43.32 14.53
N TYR A 460 -29.04 42.28 13.90
CA TYR A 460 -29.86 41.31 13.12
C TYR A 460 -29.55 39.85 13.45
N ALA A 461 -29.16 39.57 14.71
CA ALA A 461 -28.76 38.24 15.17
C ALA A 461 -29.86 37.41 15.87
N PHE A 462 -31.15 37.74 15.72
CA PHE A 462 -32.21 37.05 16.48
C PHE A 462 -33.45 36.61 15.69
N LEU A 463 -33.42 36.60 14.35
CA LEU A 463 -34.60 36.19 13.55
C LEU A 463 -34.32 35.29 12.34
N LEU A 464 -33.12 34.70 12.24
CA LEU A 464 -32.81 33.70 11.20
C LEU A 464 -32.17 32.41 11.76
N PHE A 465 -32.44 32.08 13.03
CA PHE A 465 -32.00 30.83 13.68
C PHE A 465 -33.08 29.73 13.71
N PHE A 466 -34.07 29.82 12.81
CA PHE A 466 -35.03 28.75 12.55
C PHE A 466 -35.35 28.72 11.05
N ILE A 467 -34.35 28.38 10.24
CA ILE A 467 -34.62 27.75 8.94
C ILE A 467 -34.15 26.31 9.09
N SER A 468 -35.13 25.48 9.44
CA SER A 468 -35.16 24.02 9.30
C SER A 468 -34.07 23.47 8.36
N THR A 469 -32.99 22.93 8.93
CA THR A 469 -32.21 21.88 8.26
C THR A 469 -33.08 20.62 8.28
N THR A 470 -33.99 20.50 7.31
CA THR A 470 -34.57 19.20 6.97
C THR A 470 -33.42 18.36 6.42
N LEU A 471 -32.78 17.58 7.29
CA LEU A 471 -32.07 16.37 6.88
C LEU A 471 -33.01 15.64 5.92
N CYS A 472 -32.56 15.39 4.69
CA CYS A 472 -33.35 14.67 3.69
C CYS A 472 -33.54 13.25 4.24
N GLN A 473 -34.72 12.96 4.80
CA GLN A 473 -35.06 11.66 5.37
C GLN A 473 -35.42 10.67 4.26
N TYR A 474 -35.36 9.38 4.57
CA TYR A 474 -35.89 8.34 3.70
C TYR A 474 -37.35 8.64 3.30
N SER A 475 -37.69 8.40 2.03
CA SER A 475 -39.07 8.37 1.56
C SER A 475 -39.37 7.04 0.89
N ASP A 476 -40.58 6.51 1.12
CA ASP A 476 -41.04 5.27 0.48
C ASP A 476 -40.96 5.38 -1.04
N ASP A 477 -41.36 6.51 -1.62
CA ASP A 477 -41.29 6.74 -3.07
C ASP A 477 -39.86 6.64 -3.62
N PHE A 478 -38.87 7.25 -2.95
CA PHE A 478 -37.49 7.18 -3.39
C PHE A 478 -36.91 5.77 -3.24
N GLY A 479 -37.20 5.07 -2.14
CA GLY A 479 -36.82 3.66 -1.99
C GLY A 479 -37.48 2.77 -3.05
N ARG A 480 -38.81 2.77 -3.09
CA ARG A 480 -39.65 1.91 -3.93
C ARG A 480 -39.51 2.18 -5.43
N ASN A 481 -39.63 3.43 -5.85
CA ASN A 481 -39.80 3.77 -7.26
C ASN A 481 -38.49 4.21 -7.92
N THR A 482 -37.45 4.53 -7.15
CA THR A 482 -36.15 4.94 -7.69
C THR A 482 -35.06 3.91 -7.38
N VAL A 483 -34.76 3.66 -6.10
CA VAL A 483 -33.57 2.89 -5.75
C VAL A 483 -33.78 1.37 -5.88
N TRP A 484 -34.98 0.86 -5.59
CA TRP A 484 -35.29 -0.56 -5.74
C TRP A 484 -35.12 -1.08 -7.19
N PRO A 485 -35.64 -0.42 -8.24
CA PRO A 485 -35.32 -0.79 -9.62
C PRO A 485 -33.82 -0.86 -9.90
N LEU A 486 -33.02 0.06 -9.33
CA LEU A 486 -31.57 0.09 -9.52
C LEU A 486 -30.86 -1.09 -8.85
N ALA A 487 -31.29 -1.50 -7.66
CA ALA A 487 -30.80 -2.71 -6.99
C ALA A 487 -31.16 -3.97 -7.81
N VAL A 488 -32.40 -4.09 -8.26
CA VAL A 488 -32.90 -5.25 -9.02
C VAL A 488 -32.26 -5.34 -10.42
N ALA A 489 -31.88 -4.21 -11.02
CA ALA A 489 -31.20 -4.19 -12.32
C ALA A 489 -29.91 -5.03 -12.35
N THR A 490 -29.27 -5.25 -11.20
CA THR A 490 -28.03 -6.03 -11.09
C THR A 490 -28.23 -7.53 -11.39
N PHE A 491 -29.44 -8.06 -11.22
CA PHE A 491 -29.82 -9.44 -11.51
C PHE A 491 -30.09 -9.69 -13.00
N ASP A 492 -30.31 -8.62 -13.79
CA ASP A 492 -30.61 -8.76 -15.21
C ASP A 492 -29.34 -8.83 -16.07
N LYS A 493 -29.37 -9.62 -17.15
CA LYS A 493 -28.31 -9.59 -18.18
C LYS A 493 -28.22 -8.22 -18.85
N ASN A 494 -29.33 -7.50 -18.95
CA ASN A 494 -29.42 -6.13 -19.45
C ASN A 494 -29.99 -5.18 -18.38
N PRO A 495 -29.14 -4.62 -17.49
CA PRO A 495 -29.57 -3.72 -16.41
C PRO A 495 -30.33 -2.48 -16.91
N GLN A 496 -30.13 -2.08 -18.17
CA GLN A 496 -30.67 -0.84 -18.73
C GLN A 496 -32.21 -0.72 -18.64
N ILE A 497 -32.93 -1.85 -18.69
CA ILE A 497 -34.40 -1.86 -18.60
C ILE A 497 -34.84 -1.37 -17.22
N CYS A 498 -34.33 -1.98 -16.16
CA CYS A 498 -34.65 -1.63 -14.80
C CYS A 498 -34.06 -0.28 -14.39
N ILE A 499 -32.87 0.09 -14.91
CA ILE A 499 -32.32 1.44 -14.73
C ILE A 499 -33.30 2.50 -15.23
N LYS A 500 -33.93 2.32 -16.39
CA LYS A 500 -34.93 3.27 -16.91
C LYS A 500 -36.21 3.34 -16.10
N SER A 501 -36.56 2.27 -15.39
CA SER A 501 -37.73 2.27 -14.52
C SER A 501 -37.49 3.18 -13.29
N GLY A 502 -36.32 3.08 -12.67
CA GLY A 502 -35.96 3.93 -11.52
C GLY A 502 -35.45 5.32 -11.87
N LEU A 503 -34.77 5.44 -13.01
CA LEU A 503 -34.17 6.66 -13.54
C LEU A 503 -34.48 6.76 -15.03
N PRO A 504 -35.53 7.49 -15.45
CA PRO A 504 -36.01 7.51 -16.84
C PRO A 504 -34.96 7.84 -17.90
N ASP A 505 -33.97 8.70 -17.59
CA ASP A 505 -32.85 9.07 -18.46
C ASP A 505 -31.53 8.36 -18.10
N GLY A 506 -31.57 7.41 -17.17
CA GLY A 506 -30.41 6.68 -16.68
C GLY A 506 -29.76 5.85 -17.78
N GLN A 507 -28.43 5.93 -17.87
CA GLN A 507 -27.62 5.23 -18.87
C GLN A 507 -26.64 4.30 -18.18
N LEU A 508 -26.72 3.01 -18.52
CA LEU A 508 -25.73 2.02 -18.12
C LEU A 508 -24.39 2.36 -18.76
N ARG A 509 -23.33 2.48 -17.96
CA ARG A 509 -21.98 2.75 -18.44
C ARG A 509 -21.17 1.46 -18.57
N ARG A 510 -21.17 0.64 -17.52
CA ARG A 510 -20.45 -0.65 -17.50
C ARG A 510 -21.13 -1.63 -16.56
N LYS A 511 -21.24 -2.90 -16.97
CA LYS A 511 -21.56 -4.04 -16.10
C LYS A 511 -20.32 -4.92 -15.99
N LEU A 512 -20.06 -5.41 -14.79
CA LEU A 512 -18.96 -6.30 -14.43
C LEU A 512 -19.53 -7.53 -13.74
N GLU A 513 -18.92 -8.67 -14.00
CA GLU A 513 -19.30 -9.93 -13.38
C GLU A 513 -18.03 -10.73 -13.09
N MET A 514 -17.98 -11.36 -11.92
CA MET A 514 -16.84 -12.18 -11.50
C MET A 514 -17.26 -13.28 -10.55
N LYS A 515 -16.41 -14.28 -10.37
CA LYS A 515 -16.62 -15.30 -9.34
C LYS A 515 -16.32 -14.71 -7.96
N CYS A 516 -17.22 -14.90 -7.01
CA CYS A 516 -17.07 -14.32 -5.67
C CYS A 516 -17.27 -15.29 -4.51
N ASP A 517 -17.51 -16.58 -4.77
CA ASP A 517 -17.69 -17.57 -3.72
C ASP A 517 -16.86 -18.86 -3.91
N LEU A 518 -16.97 -19.76 -2.93
CA LEU A 518 -16.30 -21.07 -2.91
C LEU A 518 -17.00 -22.13 -3.76
N VAL A 519 -18.23 -21.86 -4.23
CA VAL A 519 -19.10 -22.81 -4.95
C VAL A 519 -19.34 -22.44 -6.41
N ASN A 520 -18.53 -21.51 -6.95
CA ASN A 520 -18.48 -21.12 -8.36
C ASN A 520 -19.64 -20.22 -8.83
N GLU A 521 -20.31 -19.51 -7.91
CA GLU A 521 -21.29 -18.46 -8.18
C GLU A 521 -20.63 -17.11 -8.53
N THR A 522 -21.38 -16.25 -9.22
CA THR A 522 -20.91 -14.95 -9.69
C THR A 522 -21.52 -13.79 -8.92
N CYS A 523 -20.69 -12.81 -8.57
CA CYS A 523 -21.12 -11.47 -8.16
C CYS A 523 -21.10 -10.55 -9.36
N SER A 524 -21.98 -9.56 -9.35
CA SER A 524 -22.09 -8.57 -10.41
C SER A 524 -22.08 -7.17 -9.82
N GLY A 525 -21.61 -6.20 -10.59
CA GLY A 525 -21.78 -4.79 -10.27
C GLY A 525 -21.91 -3.98 -11.54
N TYR A 526 -22.56 -2.82 -11.45
CA TYR A 526 -22.61 -1.89 -12.57
C TYR A 526 -22.48 -0.44 -12.13
N THR A 527 -22.07 0.38 -13.09
CA THR A 527 -22.07 1.83 -13.02
C THR A 527 -23.06 2.40 -14.02
N ALA A 528 -23.79 3.43 -13.61
CA ALA A 528 -24.71 4.16 -14.47
C ALA A 528 -24.70 5.65 -14.12
N PHE A 529 -25.29 6.48 -14.97
CA PHE A 529 -25.45 7.91 -14.68
C PHE A 529 -26.76 8.44 -15.25
N SER A 530 -27.30 9.50 -14.63
CA SER A 530 -28.45 10.26 -15.12
C SER A 530 -28.09 11.74 -15.11
N GLN A 531 -28.36 12.43 -16.22
CA GLN A 531 -28.07 13.85 -16.35
C GLN A 531 -29.19 14.69 -15.76
N ALA A 532 -30.45 14.28 -15.97
CA ALA A 532 -31.61 14.98 -15.44
C ALA A 532 -31.63 14.97 -13.91
N SER A 533 -31.25 13.84 -13.30
CA SER A 533 -31.18 13.69 -11.84
C SER A 533 -29.81 14.04 -11.25
N LYS A 534 -28.82 14.37 -12.10
CA LYS A 534 -27.43 14.65 -11.72
C LYS A 534 -26.86 13.61 -10.75
N VAL A 535 -26.84 12.36 -11.17
CA VAL A 535 -26.44 11.23 -10.32
C VAL A 535 -25.56 10.23 -11.05
N ILE A 536 -24.57 9.70 -10.34
CA ILE A 536 -23.81 8.49 -10.66
C ILE A 536 -24.33 7.36 -9.77
N VAL A 537 -24.61 6.20 -10.34
CA VAL A 537 -25.13 5.02 -9.63
C VAL A 537 -24.07 3.93 -9.61
N LEU A 538 -23.87 3.33 -8.45
CA LEU A 538 -23.14 2.07 -8.27
C LEU A 538 -24.11 1.06 -7.65
N ALA A 539 -24.28 -0.09 -8.27
CA ALA A 539 -25.14 -1.12 -7.73
C ALA A 539 -24.47 -2.49 -7.79
N PHE A 540 -24.73 -3.30 -6.76
CA PHE A 540 -24.06 -4.58 -6.55
C PHE A 540 -25.07 -5.72 -6.40
N ARG A 541 -24.75 -6.85 -7.03
CA ARG A 541 -25.38 -8.15 -6.84
C ARG A 541 -24.39 -9.07 -6.14
N GLY A 542 -24.90 -9.76 -5.12
CA GLY A 542 -24.24 -10.95 -4.60
C GLY A 542 -24.32 -12.13 -5.55
N SER A 543 -24.20 -13.31 -4.96
CA SER A 543 -24.14 -14.61 -5.62
C SER A 543 -25.52 -15.02 -6.13
N GLU A 544 -25.56 -15.82 -7.21
CA GLU A 544 -26.79 -16.21 -7.91
C GLU A 544 -27.08 -17.69 -7.64
N GLY A 545 -27.84 -17.97 -6.57
CA GLY A 545 -28.19 -19.33 -6.15
C GLY A 545 -29.29 -19.34 -5.10
N THR A 546 -30.18 -20.32 -5.19
CA THR A 546 -31.25 -20.61 -4.22
C THR A 546 -30.73 -20.72 -2.78
N GLU A 547 -31.55 -20.26 -1.81
CA GLU A 547 -31.43 -20.43 -0.35
C GLU A 547 -30.09 -21.02 0.13
N VAL A 548 -29.10 -20.14 0.33
CA VAL A 548 -27.85 -20.52 0.99
C VAL A 548 -28.20 -21.10 2.37
N PRO A 549 -27.87 -22.37 2.67
CA PRO A 549 -28.17 -22.96 3.96
C PRO A 549 -27.56 -22.10 5.07
N MET A 550 -28.25 -21.96 6.21
CA MET A 550 -27.78 -21.15 7.35
C MET A 550 -26.36 -21.54 7.80
N GLU A 551 -25.98 -22.80 7.65
CA GLU A 551 -24.63 -23.31 7.89
C GLU A 551 -23.58 -22.69 6.93
N VAL A 552 -23.91 -22.50 5.65
CA VAL A 552 -23.03 -21.85 4.66
C VAL A 552 -22.96 -20.34 4.89
N LEU A 553 -24.05 -19.72 5.35
CA LEU A 553 -24.04 -18.30 5.75
C LEU A 553 -23.09 -18.05 6.93
N SER A 554 -23.00 -18.96 7.91
CA SER A 554 -22.08 -18.81 9.04
C SER A 554 -20.60 -18.77 8.63
N VAL A 555 -20.22 -19.52 7.59
CA VAL A 555 -18.86 -19.52 7.02
C VAL A 555 -18.47 -18.16 6.44
N LEU A 556 -19.44 -17.38 5.95
CA LEU A 556 -19.20 -16.03 5.40
C LEU A 556 -18.73 -15.03 6.47
N PHE A 557 -18.99 -15.32 7.75
CA PHE A 557 -18.66 -14.47 8.89
C PHE A 557 -17.54 -15.05 9.78
N GLU A 558 -16.95 -16.20 9.42
CA GLU A 558 -15.86 -16.80 10.22
C GLU A 558 -14.59 -15.96 10.21
N LYS A 559 -14.28 -15.33 9.08
CA LYS A 559 -13.08 -14.52 8.90
C LYS A 559 -13.43 -13.05 8.83
N GLN A 560 -12.69 -12.28 9.61
CA GLN A 560 -12.76 -10.83 9.62
C GLN A 560 -11.49 -10.23 9.00
N ALA A 561 -11.66 -9.13 8.28
CA ALA A 561 -10.59 -8.33 7.72
C ALA A 561 -10.70 -6.89 8.26
N GLN A 562 -9.55 -6.23 8.40
CA GLN A 562 -9.52 -4.83 8.79
C GLN A 562 -10.10 -3.96 7.68
N PHE A 563 -11.11 -3.14 8.01
CA PHE A 563 -11.62 -2.14 7.09
C PHE A 563 -10.79 -0.86 7.17
N PRO A 564 -10.42 -0.21 6.05
CA PRO A 564 -9.63 1.03 6.05
C PRO A 564 -10.27 2.16 6.85
N GLY A 565 -11.61 2.21 6.92
CA GLY A 565 -12.34 3.20 7.73
C GLY A 565 -12.35 2.93 9.24
N GLY A 566 -11.71 1.85 9.69
CA GLY A 566 -11.74 1.38 11.07
C GLY A 566 -12.78 0.28 11.29
N GLY A 567 -12.51 -0.56 12.30
CA GLY A 567 -13.30 -1.75 12.61
C GLY A 567 -13.00 -2.95 11.70
N LEU A 568 -13.53 -4.10 12.10
CA LEU A 568 -13.43 -5.35 11.36
C LEU A 568 -14.67 -5.58 10.52
N VAL A 569 -14.50 -6.10 9.31
CA VAL A 569 -15.58 -6.49 8.40
C VAL A 569 -15.46 -7.95 8.03
N ALA A 570 -16.58 -8.60 7.68
CA ALA A 570 -16.52 -9.96 7.17
C ALA A 570 -15.69 -9.99 5.87
N GLU A 571 -14.61 -10.78 5.88
CA GLU A 571 -13.60 -10.81 4.83
C GLU A 571 -14.22 -11.18 3.48
N PHE A 572 -15.23 -12.05 3.49
CA PHE A 572 -15.96 -12.47 2.30
C PHE A 572 -16.59 -11.29 1.54
N PHE A 573 -17.39 -10.47 2.22
CA PHE A 573 -18.03 -9.30 1.61
C PHE A 573 -17.00 -8.31 1.11
N TYR A 574 -15.94 -8.12 1.88
CA TYR A 574 -14.89 -7.17 1.53
C TYR A 574 -14.12 -7.60 0.28
N ARG A 575 -13.78 -8.89 0.17
CA ARG A 575 -13.18 -9.47 -1.04
C ARG A 575 -14.11 -9.39 -2.25
N ALA A 576 -15.40 -9.71 -2.08
CA ALA A 576 -16.38 -9.63 -3.16
C ALA A 576 -16.51 -8.19 -3.71
N PHE A 577 -16.62 -7.21 -2.82
CA PHE A 577 -16.60 -5.80 -3.19
C PHE A 577 -15.30 -5.41 -3.89
N LEU A 578 -14.13 -5.66 -3.27
CA LEU A 578 -12.84 -5.27 -3.83
C LEU A 578 -12.58 -5.93 -5.18
N GLY A 579 -13.06 -7.16 -5.37
CA GLY A 579 -13.03 -7.83 -6.66
C GLY A 579 -13.72 -6.98 -7.73
N ILE A 580 -15.01 -6.70 -7.57
CA ILE A 580 -15.77 -5.89 -8.55
C ILE A 580 -15.14 -4.49 -8.72
N TRP A 581 -14.70 -3.88 -7.62
CA TRP A 581 -14.02 -2.58 -7.62
C TRP A 581 -12.78 -2.59 -8.52
N ASN A 582 -11.89 -3.56 -8.30
CA ASN A 582 -10.61 -3.67 -9.00
C ASN A 582 -10.73 -4.26 -10.41
N ALA A 583 -11.82 -4.97 -10.73
CA ALA A 583 -12.08 -5.48 -12.09
C ALA A 583 -12.47 -4.38 -13.11
N GLY A 584 -12.45 -3.12 -12.70
CA GLY A 584 -12.66 -1.96 -13.56
C GLY A 584 -13.87 -1.11 -13.20
N MET A 585 -14.56 -1.39 -12.07
CA MET A 585 -15.61 -0.50 -11.58
C MET A 585 -14.98 0.81 -11.07
N LYS A 586 -13.83 0.73 -10.40
CA LYS A 586 -13.05 1.89 -9.94
C LYS A 586 -12.79 2.86 -11.10
N ASP A 587 -12.21 2.37 -12.19
CA ASP A 587 -11.82 3.21 -13.32
C ASP A 587 -13.05 3.87 -13.97
N ASP A 588 -14.15 3.13 -14.07
CA ASP A 588 -15.38 3.66 -14.65
C ASP A 588 -16.05 4.70 -13.73
N PHE A 589 -16.07 4.45 -12.42
CA PHE A 589 -16.53 5.41 -11.43
C PHE A 589 -15.69 6.69 -11.46
N LEU A 590 -14.36 6.58 -11.49
CA LEU A 590 -13.46 7.74 -11.56
C LEU A 590 -13.64 8.52 -12.87
N THR A 591 -13.87 7.81 -13.99
CA THR A 591 -14.19 8.44 -15.28
C THR A 591 -15.49 9.22 -15.20
N LEU A 592 -16.55 8.62 -14.67
CA LEU A 592 -17.83 9.29 -14.48
C LEU A 592 -17.70 10.47 -13.50
N ARG A 593 -16.90 10.34 -12.44
CA ARG A 593 -16.71 11.41 -11.46
C ARG A 593 -15.92 12.58 -12.04
N GLN A 594 -14.92 12.31 -12.86
CA GLN A 594 -14.19 13.35 -13.59
C GLN A 594 -15.10 14.08 -14.59
N GLN A 595 -15.98 13.34 -15.27
CA GLN A 595 -16.92 13.90 -16.23
C GLN A 595 -18.05 14.69 -15.55
N PHE A 596 -18.49 14.26 -14.38
CA PHE A 596 -19.63 14.80 -13.63
C PHE A 596 -19.26 15.08 -12.16
N PRO A 597 -18.44 16.11 -11.90
CA PRO A 597 -17.90 16.40 -10.57
C PRO A 597 -18.94 17.00 -9.60
N ASP A 598 -20.12 17.40 -10.06
CA ASP A 598 -21.21 17.93 -9.22
C ASP A 598 -22.35 16.92 -8.97
N TYR A 599 -22.23 15.70 -9.49
CA TYR A 599 -23.29 14.70 -9.39
C TYR A 599 -23.28 14.02 -8.02
N GLN A 600 -24.46 13.72 -7.48
CA GLN A 600 -24.57 12.84 -6.32
C GLN A 600 -24.16 11.42 -6.69
N VAL A 601 -23.75 10.64 -5.70
CA VAL A 601 -23.45 9.21 -5.87
C VAL A 601 -24.48 8.38 -5.14
N TRP A 602 -25.25 7.58 -5.86
CA TRP A 602 -26.22 6.65 -5.25
C TRP A 602 -25.65 5.24 -5.27
N ILE A 603 -25.67 4.58 -4.11
CA ILE A 603 -25.10 3.25 -3.94
C ILE A 603 -26.18 2.33 -3.39
N THR A 604 -26.34 1.16 -4.01
CA THR A 604 -27.40 0.21 -3.61
C THR A 604 -27.06 -1.25 -3.89
N GLY A 605 -27.81 -2.14 -3.26
CA GLY A 605 -27.73 -3.58 -3.45
C GLY A 605 -28.80 -4.32 -2.63
N HIS A 606 -29.00 -5.59 -2.95
CA HIS A 606 -29.87 -6.51 -2.20
C HIS A 606 -29.06 -7.68 -1.65
N SER A 607 -29.41 -8.15 -0.44
CA SER A 607 -28.79 -9.31 0.21
C SER A 607 -27.27 -9.16 0.35
N LEU A 608 -26.47 -10.14 -0.07
CA LEU A 608 -25.02 -10.06 -0.19
C LEU A 608 -24.55 -8.79 -0.96
N GLY A 609 -25.25 -8.41 -2.04
CA GLY A 609 -24.93 -7.19 -2.78
C GLY A 609 -25.15 -5.92 -1.95
N ALA A 610 -26.06 -5.96 -0.97
CA ALA A 610 -26.28 -4.88 -0.04
C ALA A 610 -25.08 -4.67 0.90
N ALA A 611 -24.49 -5.77 1.40
CA ALA A 611 -23.26 -5.67 2.19
C ALA A 611 -22.09 -5.10 1.37
N MET A 612 -21.96 -5.50 0.10
CA MET A 612 -20.97 -4.92 -0.81
C MET A 612 -21.21 -3.43 -1.05
N ALA A 613 -22.47 -3.00 -1.16
CA ALA A 613 -22.85 -1.60 -1.36
C ALA A 613 -22.44 -0.71 -0.18
N THR A 614 -22.67 -1.15 1.05
CA THR A 614 -22.24 -0.43 2.27
C THR A 614 -20.73 -0.34 2.37
N LEU A 615 -20.02 -1.45 2.10
CA LEU A 615 -18.56 -1.48 2.04
C LEU A 615 -18.02 -0.53 0.96
N ALA A 616 -18.64 -0.51 -0.22
CA ALA A 616 -18.27 0.41 -1.30
C ALA A 616 -18.47 1.87 -0.89
N ALA A 617 -19.61 2.23 -0.28
CA ALA A 617 -19.89 3.59 0.16
C ALA A 617 -18.90 4.07 1.22
N GLY A 618 -18.62 3.22 2.22
CA GLY A 618 -17.61 3.49 3.24
C GLY A 618 -16.21 3.60 2.63
N PHE A 619 -15.85 2.71 1.71
CA PHE A 619 -14.53 2.68 1.09
C PHE A 619 -14.30 3.90 0.21
N ILE A 620 -15.30 4.30 -0.59
CA ILE A 620 -15.27 5.49 -1.43
C ILE A 620 -15.06 6.74 -0.59
N THR A 621 -15.80 6.86 0.52
CA THR A 621 -15.70 8.00 1.43
C THR A 621 -14.35 8.03 2.15
N GLN A 622 -13.94 6.89 2.72
CA GLN A 622 -12.69 6.77 3.48
C GLN A 622 -11.47 7.10 2.62
N ASN A 623 -11.48 6.68 1.35
CA ASN A 623 -10.38 6.92 0.41
C ASN A 623 -10.46 8.29 -0.29
N GLY A 624 -11.34 9.18 0.16
CA GLY A 624 -11.42 10.56 -0.33
C GLY A 624 -11.95 10.71 -1.76
N TYR A 625 -12.51 9.65 -2.35
CA TYR A 625 -12.99 9.72 -3.73
C TYR A 625 -14.21 10.64 -3.88
N VAL A 626 -15.12 10.61 -2.90
CA VAL A 626 -16.32 11.46 -2.81
C VAL A 626 -16.64 11.71 -1.34
N SER A 627 -17.09 12.91 -0.97
CA SER A 627 -17.56 13.19 0.39
C SER A 627 -18.81 12.37 0.71
N GLY A 628 -18.90 11.81 1.92
CA GLY A 628 -20.09 11.05 2.33
C GLY A 628 -21.38 11.88 2.30
N THR A 629 -21.31 13.21 2.37
CA THR A 629 -22.47 14.11 2.19
C THR A 629 -23.04 14.11 0.77
N GLU A 630 -22.25 13.68 -0.21
CA GLU A 630 -22.65 13.56 -1.62
C GLU A 630 -23.15 12.14 -1.95
N ILE A 631 -23.03 11.20 -1.00
CA ILE A 631 -23.46 9.81 -1.16
C ILE A 631 -24.86 9.61 -0.59
N LYS A 632 -25.72 8.90 -1.32
CA LYS A 632 -26.94 8.29 -0.79
C LYS A 632 -26.83 6.78 -0.88
N LEU A 633 -26.81 6.13 0.29
CA LEU A 633 -26.82 4.69 0.42
C LEU A 633 -28.22 4.22 0.81
N ILE A 634 -28.83 3.36 -0.01
CA ILE A 634 -30.01 2.58 0.38
C ILE A 634 -29.77 1.12 0.01
N THR A 635 -29.89 0.25 0.99
CA THR A 635 -29.69 -1.19 0.88
C THR A 635 -30.99 -1.94 1.17
N TYR A 636 -31.12 -3.18 0.67
CA TYR A 636 -32.29 -4.02 0.88
C TYR A 636 -31.86 -5.39 1.42
N GLY A 637 -32.40 -5.78 2.57
CA GLY A 637 -32.13 -7.11 3.14
C GLY A 637 -30.65 -7.30 3.50
N GLU A 638 -29.99 -6.23 3.95
CA GLU A 638 -28.55 -6.22 4.24
C GLU A 638 -28.22 -7.05 5.50
N PRO A 639 -27.34 -8.07 5.42
CA PRO A 639 -26.79 -8.74 6.60
C PRO A 639 -25.77 -7.85 7.32
N ARG A 640 -25.50 -8.10 8.60
CA ARG A 640 -24.45 -7.36 9.32
C ARG A 640 -23.11 -7.68 8.68
N ASN A 641 -22.31 -6.69 8.36
CA ASN A 641 -21.10 -6.88 7.56
C ASN A 641 -19.81 -6.43 8.25
N GLY A 642 -19.89 -5.88 9.46
CA GLY A 642 -18.74 -5.59 10.30
C GLY A 642 -19.09 -5.40 11.77
N ASP A 643 -18.07 -5.11 12.57
CA ASP A 643 -18.17 -4.92 14.01
C ASP A 643 -18.77 -3.54 14.39
N ALA A 644 -18.99 -3.33 15.68
CA ALA A 644 -19.50 -2.07 16.24
C ALA A 644 -18.66 -0.85 15.84
N THR A 645 -17.34 -1.02 15.73
CA THR A 645 -16.43 0.07 15.32
C THR A 645 -16.68 0.43 13.87
N TYR A 646 -16.76 -0.56 12.98
CA TYR A 646 -17.09 -0.36 11.57
C TYR A 646 -18.46 0.29 11.40
N ALA A 647 -19.48 -0.22 12.10
CA ALA A 647 -20.84 0.34 12.07
C ALA A 647 -20.86 1.82 12.49
N SER A 648 -20.15 2.17 13.57
CA SER A 648 -20.01 3.57 14.00
C SER A 648 -19.31 4.43 12.94
N ARG A 649 -18.28 3.90 12.27
CA ARG A 649 -17.55 4.64 11.23
C ARG A 649 -18.41 4.90 10.01
N ILE A 650 -19.20 3.93 9.56
CA ILE A 650 -20.19 4.13 8.49
C ILE A 650 -21.21 5.20 8.88
N ASN A 651 -21.71 5.17 10.13
CA ASN A 651 -22.65 6.15 10.64
C ASN A 651 -22.11 7.59 10.67
N ASP A 652 -20.81 7.74 10.88
CA ASP A 652 -20.13 9.04 10.91
C ASP A 652 -19.82 9.55 9.50
N MET A 653 -19.41 8.64 8.61
CA MET A 653 -19.07 8.96 7.23
C MET A 653 -20.31 9.27 6.38
N LEU A 654 -21.41 8.53 6.55
CA LEU A 654 -22.56 8.55 5.65
C LEU A 654 -23.80 9.12 6.35
N PRO A 655 -24.11 10.41 6.18
CA PRO A 655 -25.32 11.01 6.77
C PRO A 655 -26.62 10.50 6.14
N PHE A 656 -26.58 9.95 4.92
CA PHE A 656 -27.72 9.31 4.26
C PHE A 656 -27.39 7.84 3.97
N ALA A 657 -27.67 6.98 4.96
CA ALA A 657 -27.51 5.53 4.87
C ALA A 657 -28.74 4.83 5.49
N TYR A 658 -29.46 4.08 4.67
CA TYR A 658 -30.69 3.39 5.10
C TYR A 658 -30.71 1.92 4.67
N ARG A 659 -31.11 1.04 5.57
CA ARG A 659 -31.30 -0.39 5.33
C ARG A 659 -32.79 -0.72 5.32
N VAL A 660 -33.34 -1.10 4.17
CA VAL A 660 -34.76 -1.45 4.04
C VAL A 660 -34.96 -2.94 4.31
N VAL A 661 -35.79 -3.23 5.30
CA VAL A 661 -36.07 -4.59 5.79
C VAL A 661 -37.56 -4.89 5.66
N HIS A 662 -37.89 -6.00 5.01
CA HIS A 662 -39.26 -6.45 4.84
C HIS A 662 -39.62 -7.52 5.89
N ASP A 663 -40.72 -7.28 6.60
CA ASP A 663 -41.36 -8.19 7.55
C ASP A 663 -40.37 -8.90 8.47
N ASN A 664 -40.30 -10.22 8.39
CA ASN A 664 -39.48 -11.10 9.21
C ASN A 664 -38.32 -11.71 8.42
N ASP A 665 -37.74 -10.94 7.49
CA ASP A 665 -36.55 -11.32 6.73
C ASP A 665 -35.40 -11.73 7.68
N ILE A 666 -34.86 -12.92 7.43
CA ILE A 666 -33.78 -13.53 8.21
C ILE A 666 -32.41 -12.95 7.88
N VAL A 667 -32.18 -12.45 6.66
CA VAL A 667 -30.84 -12.05 6.22
C VAL A 667 -30.32 -10.82 6.98
N PRO A 668 -31.13 -9.79 7.27
CA PRO A 668 -30.72 -8.73 8.17
C PRO A 668 -30.43 -9.17 9.60
N GLN A 669 -30.79 -10.39 9.98
CA GLN A 669 -30.58 -10.89 11.32
C GLN A 669 -29.29 -11.70 11.47
N ILE A 670 -28.54 -11.92 10.39
CA ILE A 670 -27.29 -12.69 10.41
C ILE A 670 -26.03 -11.79 10.29
N PRO A 671 -24.92 -12.18 10.93
CA PRO A 671 -24.84 -13.27 11.89
C PRO A 671 -25.55 -12.88 13.20
N LEU A 672 -25.97 -13.89 13.97
CA LEU A 672 -26.61 -13.72 15.28
C LEU A 672 -25.65 -13.19 16.36
N ASP A 673 -24.35 -13.26 16.08
CA ASP A 673 -23.29 -12.86 16.98
C ASP A 673 -23.17 -11.34 17.06
N LEU A 674 -24.00 -10.76 17.93
CA LEU A 674 -24.01 -9.33 18.22
C LEU A 674 -22.79 -8.87 19.04
N GLU A 675 -21.93 -9.77 19.51
CA GLU A 675 -20.66 -9.37 20.15
C GLU A 675 -19.62 -8.97 19.08
N ASN A 676 -19.68 -9.59 17.90
CA ASN A 676 -18.69 -9.39 16.83
C ASN A 676 -19.23 -8.63 15.61
N TYR A 677 -20.54 -8.55 15.43
CA TYR A 677 -21.16 -7.90 14.28
C TYR A 677 -22.29 -6.96 14.70
N GLU A 678 -22.33 -5.78 14.11
CA GLU A 678 -23.35 -4.78 14.36
C GLU A 678 -23.74 -4.08 13.06
N HIS A 679 -25.02 -3.78 12.90
CA HIS A 679 -25.50 -2.97 11.79
C HIS A 679 -25.09 -1.50 11.92
N HIS A 680 -24.85 -0.85 10.79
CA HIS A 680 -24.93 0.60 10.75
C HIS A 680 -26.40 1.06 10.80
N ARG A 681 -26.63 2.30 11.24
CA ARG A 681 -27.94 2.96 11.16
C ARG A 681 -28.17 3.48 9.74
N THR A 682 -29.39 3.60 9.25
CA THR A 682 -30.68 3.44 9.94
C THR A 682 -31.55 2.38 9.27
N GLU A 683 -32.17 1.49 10.04
CA GLU A 683 -33.15 0.54 9.49
C GLU A 683 -34.49 1.23 9.18
N ILE A 684 -35.05 0.90 8.01
CA ILE A 684 -36.41 1.19 7.59
C ILE A 684 -37.15 -0.14 7.52
N TRP A 685 -37.97 -0.40 8.54
CA TRP A 685 -38.64 -1.68 8.70
C TRP A 685 -40.11 -1.60 8.26
N TYR A 686 -40.49 -2.50 7.37
CA TYR A 686 -41.88 -2.66 6.94
C TYR A 686 -42.47 -3.94 7.54
N PRO A 687 -43.21 -3.88 8.66
CA PRO A 687 -43.82 -5.04 9.31
C PRO A 687 -45.11 -5.51 8.60
N ASN A 688 -45.16 -5.37 7.27
CA ASN A 688 -46.34 -5.60 6.43
C ASN A 688 -45.89 -5.93 4.99
N ALA A 689 -46.84 -6.12 4.09
CA ALA A 689 -46.58 -6.49 2.70
C ALA A 689 -45.89 -5.39 1.86
N MET A 690 -45.61 -4.21 2.43
CA MET A 690 -45.06 -3.05 1.73
C MET A 690 -45.94 -2.59 0.57
N ALA A 691 -47.27 -2.72 0.65
CA ALA A 691 -48.16 -2.16 -0.37
C ALA A 691 -48.03 -0.63 -0.42
N VAL A 692 -48.46 -0.02 -1.52
CA VAL A 692 -48.44 1.44 -1.64
C VAL A 692 -49.34 2.04 -0.55
N GLY A 693 -48.76 2.91 0.29
CA GLY A 693 -49.46 3.52 1.42
C GLY A 693 -49.37 2.74 2.72
N ASP A 694 -48.77 1.55 2.74
CA ASP A 694 -48.49 0.83 3.97
C ASP A 694 -47.48 1.61 4.83
N PRO A 695 -47.67 1.65 6.16
CA PRO A 695 -46.74 2.35 7.04
C PRO A 695 -45.42 1.59 7.20
N PHE A 696 -44.31 2.32 7.34
CA PHE A 696 -43.02 1.77 7.75
C PHE A 696 -42.55 2.41 9.06
N VAL A 697 -41.60 1.75 9.72
CA VAL A 697 -40.97 2.20 10.96
C VAL A 697 -39.55 2.65 10.64
N VAL A 698 -39.19 3.86 11.07
CA VAL A 698 -37.79 4.32 11.07
C VAL A 698 -37.19 3.95 12.42
N CYS A 699 -36.27 3.00 12.40
CA CYS A 699 -35.69 2.40 13.60
C CYS A 699 -34.63 3.31 14.22
N ARG A 700 -34.36 3.15 15.53
CA ARG A 700 -33.41 3.99 16.26
C ARG A 700 -32.09 3.28 16.52
N GLY A 701 -31.01 3.91 16.05
CA GLY A 701 -29.67 3.40 16.23
C GLY A 701 -29.38 2.21 15.32
N ASN A 702 -28.42 1.40 15.74
CA ASN A 702 -27.86 0.30 14.95
C ASN A 702 -28.72 -0.97 15.03
N GLU A 703 -29.21 -1.31 16.23
CA GLU A 703 -29.92 -2.58 16.55
C GLU A 703 -31.20 -2.31 17.39
N ASP A 704 -32.21 -1.67 16.81
CA ASP A 704 -33.45 -1.32 17.53
C ASP A 704 -34.32 -2.55 17.80
N ARG A 705 -34.43 -2.96 19.07
CA ARG A 705 -35.29 -4.08 19.50
C ARG A 705 -36.80 -3.81 19.35
N ASN A 706 -37.21 -2.60 18.98
CA ASN A 706 -38.60 -2.34 18.60
C ASN A 706 -38.87 -2.55 17.09
N CYS A 707 -37.83 -2.87 16.32
CA CYS A 707 -37.88 -3.17 14.89
C CYS A 707 -37.62 -4.66 14.61
N SER A 708 -37.14 -5.01 13.41
CA SER A 708 -36.94 -6.40 13.00
C SER A 708 -36.01 -7.18 13.94
N ALA A 709 -35.00 -6.51 14.53
CA ALA A 709 -34.09 -7.07 15.53
C ALA A 709 -34.78 -7.54 16.82
N GLY A 710 -36.01 -7.07 17.10
CA GLY A 710 -36.83 -7.52 18.23
C GLY A 710 -37.66 -8.78 17.97
N LEU A 711 -37.72 -9.27 16.73
CA LEU A 711 -38.54 -10.42 16.39
C LEU A 711 -37.95 -11.73 16.95
N PRO A 712 -38.77 -12.63 17.54
CA PRO A 712 -38.29 -13.93 17.99
C PRO A 712 -37.71 -14.77 16.84
N LEU A 713 -36.64 -15.52 17.10
CA LEU A 713 -35.97 -16.41 16.12
C LEU A 713 -36.94 -17.33 15.35
N LEU A 714 -37.96 -17.86 16.03
CA LEU A 714 -38.97 -18.75 15.44
C LEU A 714 -39.94 -18.05 14.46
N LYS A 715 -39.89 -16.72 14.38
CA LYS A 715 -40.74 -15.94 13.47
C LYS A 715 -40.05 -15.59 12.17
N TRP A 716 -38.78 -15.93 11.95
CA TRP A 716 -38.07 -15.53 10.73
C TRP A 716 -38.45 -16.36 9.51
N ASN A 717 -38.45 -15.73 8.34
CA ASN A 717 -38.95 -16.32 7.10
C ASN A 717 -38.01 -16.02 5.93
N THR A 718 -37.48 -17.07 5.28
CA THR A 718 -36.66 -16.93 4.07
C THR A 718 -37.44 -16.33 2.90
N GLY A 719 -38.75 -16.59 2.82
CA GLY A 719 -39.63 -16.03 1.79
C GLY A 719 -39.83 -14.51 1.89
N ALA A 720 -39.63 -13.91 3.06
CA ALA A 720 -39.70 -12.46 3.23
C ALA A 720 -38.49 -11.76 2.56
N HIS A 721 -37.37 -12.47 2.40
CA HIS A 721 -36.14 -11.93 1.81
C HIS A 721 -36.23 -11.64 0.30
N THR A 722 -37.08 -12.38 -0.42
CA THR A 722 -37.27 -12.22 -1.87
C THR A 722 -38.50 -11.40 -2.24
N LEU A 723 -39.35 -11.06 -1.26
CA LEU A 723 -40.56 -10.28 -1.45
C LEU A 723 -40.31 -8.84 -0.99
N TYR A 724 -40.39 -7.87 -1.88
CA TYR A 724 -40.26 -6.45 -1.53
C TYR A 724 -41.34 -5.66 -2.26
N PHE A 725 -41.96 -4.70 -1.58
CA PHE A 725 -43.00 -3.85 -2.19
C PHE A 725 -44.18 -4.63 -2.78
N ASN A 726 -44.60 -5.69 -2.05
CA ASN A 726 -45.67 -6.62 -2.42
C ASN A 726 -45.44 -7.37 -3.75
N ILE A 727 -44.18 -7.52 -4.18
CA ILE A 727 -43.83 -8.26 -5.39
C ILE A 727 -42.54 -9.06 -5.21
N ASP A 728 -42.55 -10.30 -5.71
CA ASP A 728 -41.35 -11.15 -5.73
C ASP A 728 -40.29 -10.52 -6.63
N ILE A 729 -39.04 -10.46 -6.17
CA ILE A 729 -37.93 -9.81 -6.88
C ILE A 729 -37.75 -10.37 -8.29
N GLY A 730 -37.87 -11.70 -8.46
CA GLY A 730 -37.75 -12.36 -9.75
C GLY A 730 -38.93 -12.03 -10.67
N LYS A 731 -40.15 -11.95 -10.13
CA LYS A 731 -41.33 -11.49 -10.88
C LYS A 731 -41.19 -10.02 -11.29
N TYR A 732 -40.75 -9.16 -10.38
CA TYR A 732 -40.55 -7.73 -10.64
C TYR A 732 -39.49 -7.49 -11.72
N GLN A 733 -38.35 -8.19 -11.63
CA GLN A 733 -37.30 -8.15 -12.64
C GLN A 733 -37.82 -8.58 -14.02
N ARG A 734 -38.52 -9.73 -14.11
CA ARG A 734 -39.09 -10.23 -15.39
C ARG A 734 -40.12 -9.28 -15.99
N ASN A 735 -40.77 -8.45 -15.18
CA ASN A 735 -41.71 -7.42 -15.61
C ASN A 735 -41.02 -6.08 -15.97
N GLY A 736 -39.69 -6.06 -16.08
CA GLY A 736 -38.92 -4.86 -16.41
C GLY A 736 -38.83 -3.86 -15.26
N CYS A 737 -38.91 -4.33 -14.02
CA CYS A 737 -38.95 -3.51 -12.80
C CYS A 737 -40.13 -2.53 -12.78
N ILE A 738 -41.31 -2.99 -13.21
CA ILE A 738 -42.56 -2.24 -13.14
C ILE A 738 -43.52 -2.99 -12.22
N TYR A 739 -44.21 -2.25 -11.34
CA TYR A 739 -45.27 -2.77 -10.50
C TYR A 739 -46.51 -2.99 -11.36
N SER A 740 -46.73 -4.22 -11.83
CA SER A 740 -47.86 -4.61 -12.68
C SER A 740 -48.97 -5.36 -11.96
#